data_AF-A0A9D5IR90-F1
#
_entry.id   AF-A0A9D5IR90-F1
#
_cell.length_a   1.000
_cell.length_b   1.000
_cell.length_c   1.000
_cell.angle_alpha   90.00
_cell.angle_beta   90.00
_cell.angle_gamma   90.00
#
_symmetry.space_group_name_H-M   'P 1'
#
loop_
_entity.id
_entity.type
_entity.pdbx_description
1 polymer ?
#
loop_
_entity_poly.entity_id
_entity_poly.type
_entity_poly.pdbx_seq_one_letter_code
_entity_poly.pdbx_strand_id
1 'polypeptide(L)'
;MTETTSKKVEKWSYPLKLGAAEATDPQQFYKALAKAKDGYYPLGANGLWHGGVHFDEDSGLVQDSTEVRCIADGEVVAYRIDSIYPKSNFGTTQSDFSTGFVLVKHRLEVPMPPAPPVPAGSPPAAPVPGPSLTFFSLYMHLLQWKSYEETQALPRPAFWSGGTLQVKTTANDELLGLRVRQEPRGKPGYATVVTVLNRGTVVETGEEHNGWLKVVSVRPASSDLPPGTGWVFKREMTAGPTPNTYVIGAAAKDPMTPPQKGLVVRASASQSGAVKAILPHGTQVKIGNDGTRGKYQKLLEIVSGNAVPPLAAGEVLGYVWEGLLEAKSEPAEKDAVHVLATPFPITAGSLLGHVGKYQNHSDSAPKNLLHVEMFSCEDVKAFTALSKEKAAGLPAAEKTLVKIPKDSVVVTHVEGMGPTNPPKVTDPHKTVGYDFLVPVGVLEALPAERKIKVPVVMGASTTYTLWWRLDGLLGDADGNELNGWFAEPDIKLSRHSPFEWEGFSFIEETVSNADHLAASLHAQENLTEEERATYLPNVGNANDGPAKQHLYKMLDKNSDNKLTPAEIKEALSKPWFSQPISQMVTRYESEWQFKREKWDALDELMGHSVSDPHQQWVEEKLRIERLSWWDKLVGKHGITSDNNVQHIHLLGLLGGFLSGCPEKCKAEVYTLDTTVGPYVVSKKLFEFLLAIEAYREHPYALSDANSGVTIGYGYDLGQQTAARVDAELKDLYTPEEIERLKGALGKKGQDARDYVHNVSSISISKDNALKLAVIMKKRYAQQVVDVYPKAINLHPDCQGVLLSLVVNRGNSLSGSTPAKALKRLEMKQIKEDFDNDKPELIPSRLRSMKRLWENDPTTAGVATRREKEAVFFEEALKCNCWK
;
A
#
# COMPACT_ATOMS: atom_id res chain seq x y z
N MET A 1 19.62 -19.62 -19.44
CA MET A 1 19.34 -19.78 -18.00
C MET A 1 18.49 -18.59 -17.60
N THR A 2 17.22 -18.82 -17.31
CA THR A 2 16.24 -17.78 -17.02
C THR A 2 16.46 -17.25 -15.60
N GLU A 3 17.06 -16.06 -15.48
CA GLU A 3 16.94 -15.25 -14.27
C GLU A 3 15.45 -14.97 -14.05
N THR A 4 14.83 -15.81 -13.22
CA THR A 4 13.47 -15.61 -12.75
C THR A 4 13.52 -14.59 -11.63
N THR A 5 12.66 -13.59 -11.70
CA THR A 5 12.28 -12.74 -10.56
C THR A 5 12.03 -13.67 -9.38
N SER A 6 12.80 -13.54 -8.30
CA SER A 6 12.82 -14.57 -7.24
C SER A 6 11.51 -14.61 -6.45
N LYS A 7 10.78 -13.48 -6.41
CA LYS A 7 9.52 -13.32 -5.69
C LYS A 7 8.33 -13.24 -6.62
N LYS A 8 7.30 -14.03 -6.31
CA LYS A 8 5.98 -13.95 -6.94
C LYS A 8 5.24 -12.69 -6.50
N VAL A 9 4.29 -12.25 -7.32
CA VAL A 9 3.35 -11.19 -6.96
C VAL A 9 2.43 -11.69 -5.84
N GLU A 10 2.40 -10.98 -4.71
CA GLU A 10 1.47 -11.24 -3.62
C GLU A 10 0.52 -10.06 -3.39
N LYS A 11 0.98 -8.85 -3.69
CA LYS A 11 0.22 -7.61 -3.52
C LYS A 11 0.10 -6.86 -4.83
N TRP A 12 -0.99 -6.12 -4.92
CA TRP A 12 -1.32 -5.24 -6.03
C TRP A 12 -1.66 -3.84 -5.50
N SER A 13 -1.56 -2.84 -6.36
CA SER A 13 -1.91 -1.45 -6.12
C SER A 13 -2.27 -0.76 -7.44
N TYR A 14 -3.06 0.30 -7.39
CA TYR A 14 -3.16 1.22 -8.52
C TYR A 14 -1.91 2.13 -8.62
N PRO A 15 -1.55 2.61 -9.82
CA PRO A 15 -0.34 3.41 -10.02
C PRO A 15 -0.45 4.83 -9.45
N LEU A 16 -1.68 5.30 -9.21
CA LEU A 16 -2.01 6.63 -8.67
C LEU A 16 -2.90 6.48 -7.43
N LYS A 17 -2.96 7.52 -6.59
CA LYS A 17 -3.89 7.59 -5.43
C LYS A 17 -5.19 8.28 -5.85
N LEU A 18 -6.29 7.92 -5.18
CA LEU A 18 -7.54 8.69 -5.25
C LEU A 18 -7.67 9.54 -3.99
N GLY A 19 -7.27 10.80 -4.08
CA GLY A 19 -7.16 11.67 -2.91
C GLY A 19 -6.19 11.10 -1.87
N ALA A 20 -6.61 11.01 -0.61
CA ALA A 20 -5.79 10.47 0.47
C ALA A 20 -5.92 8.94 0.69
N ALA A 21 -6.79 8.26 -0.05
CA ALA A 21 -7.11 6.85 0.14
C ALA A 21 -6.63 5.98 -1.02
N GLU A 22 -6.49 4.68 -0.76
CA GLU A 22 -6.35 3.69 -1.82
C GLU A 22 -7.70 3.49 -2.51
N ALA A 23 -7.67 3.41 -3.84
CA ALA A 23 -8.86 3.05 -4.58
C ALA A 23 -9.21 1.58 -4.35
N THR A 24 -10.49 1.30 -4.20
CA THR A 24 -11.02 -0.07 -4.05
C THR A 24 -11.98 -0.45 -5.17
N ASP A 25 -12.35 0.51 -6.03
CA ASP A 25 -13.25 0.31 -7.16
C ASP A 25 -12.54 0.64 -8.48
N PRO A 26 -12.32 -0.34 -9.37
CA PRO A 26 -11.69 -0.11 -10.67
C PRO A 26 -12.45 0.88 -11.54
N GLN A 27 -13.77 1.05 -11.33
CA GLN A 27 -14.58 1.99 -12.10
C GLN A 27 -14.17 3.45 -11.92
N GLN A 28 -13.53 3.78 -10.80
CA GLN A 28 -12.97 5.12 -10.59
C GLN A 28 -11.83 5.41 -11.57
N PHE A 29 -11.01 4.41 -11.89
CA PHE A 29 -9.94 4.54 -12.88
C PHE A 29 -10.48 4.48 -14.32
N TYR A 30 -11.46 3.62 -14.63
CA TYR A 30 -12.10 3.64 -15.95
C TYR A 30 -12.72 5.00 -16.26
N LYS A 31 -13.43 5.60 -15.29
CA LYS A 31 -14.01 6.94 -15.44
C LYS A 31 -12.96 8.04 -15.62
N ALA A 32 -11.79 7.90 -14.98
CA ALA A 32 -10.68 8.83 -15.16
C ALA A 32 -10.06 8.69 -16.56
N LEU A 33 -9.79 7.46 -17.01
CA LEU A 33 -9.26 7.19 -18.35
C LEU A 33 -10.24 7.65 -19.45
N ALA A 34 -11.54 7.48 -19.23
CA ALA A 34 -12.57 7.99 -20.15
C ALA A 34 -12.60 9.52 -20.26
N LYS A 35 -11.90 10.27 -19.40
CA LYS A 35 -11.79 11.73 -19.49
C LYS A 35 -10.48 12.19 -20.12
N ALA A 36 -9.45 11.36 -20.06
CA ALA A 36 -8.15 11.64 -20.66
C ALA A 36 -8.30 12.05 -22.14
N LYS A 37 -7.36 12.86 -22.61
CA LYS A 37 -7.27 13.37 -23.98
C LYS A 37 -6.16 12.69 -24.75
N ASP A 38 -5.04 12.39 -24.10
CA ASP A 38 -3.90 11.78 -24.75
C ASP A 38 -4.04 10.25 -24.73
N GLY A 39 -4.29 9.58 -25.86
CA GLY A 39 -4.05 8.12 -26.06
C GLY A 39 -4.83 7.09 -25.22
N TYR A 40 -5.43 6.10 -25.89
CA TYR A 40 -6.14 4.99 -25.24
C TYR A 40 -5.58 3.65 -25.70
N TYR A 41 -5.74 2.60 -24.90
CA TYR A 41 -5.49 1.25 -25.36
C TYR A 41 -6.70 0.73 -26.14
N PRO A 42 -6.53 0.02 -27.28
CA PRO A 42 -5.28 -0.27 -28.00
C PRO A 42 -4.94 0.76 -29.12
N LEU A 43 -5.70 1.86 -29.23
CA LEU A 43 -5.54 2.87 -30.28
C LEU A 43 -5.37 4.28 -29.69
N GLY A 44 -4.24 4.90 -30.02
CA GLY A 44 -3.92 6.27 -29.63
C GLY A 44 -4.86 7.31 -30.24
N ALA A 45 -4.84 8.53 -29.72
CA ALA A 45 -5.67 9.63 -30.23
C ALA A 45 -5.35 10.02 -31.69
N ASN A 46 -4.15 9.67 -32.18
CA ASN A 46 -3.73 9.79 -33.57
C ASN A 46 -4.24 8.64 -34.46
N GLY A 47 -4.88 7.62 -33.89
CA GLY A 47 -5.38 6.43 -34.58
C GLY A 47 -4.32 5.34 -34.83
N LEU A 48 -3.10 5.53 -34.34
CA LEU A 48 -2.04 4.51 -34.37
C LEU A 48 -2.21 3.52 -33.21
N TRP A 49 -1.56 2.37 -33.33
CA TRP A 49 -1.40 1.41 -32.23
C TRP A 49 -0.88 2.11 -30.96
N HIS A 50 -1.46 1.75 -29.81
CA HIS A 50 -0.99 2.21 -28.50
C HIS A 50 -1.05 1.08 -27.46
N GLY A 51 0.10 0.69 -26.92
CA GLY A 51 0.23 -0.43 -25.98
C GLY A 51 -0.19 -0.12 -24.55
N GLY A 52 -0.28 1.16 -24.19
CA GLY A 52 -0.54 1.61 -22.82
C GLY A 52 -1.76 2.53 -22.68
N VAL A 53 -1.82 3.19 -21.54
CA VAL A 53 -2.84 4.20 -21.21
C VAL A 53 -2.18 5.47 -20.69
N HIS A 54 -2.77 6.64 -20.93
CA HIS A 54 -2.33 7.87 -20.29
C HIS A 54 -3.27 8.36 -19.20
N PHE A 55 -2.65 8.93 -18.16
CA PHE A 55 -3.30 9.78 -17.19
C PHE A 55 -2.77 11.21 -17.37
N ASP A 56 -3.63 12.10 -17.87
CA ASP A 56 -3.39 13.53 -18.00
C ASP A 56 -4.24 14.33 -17.01
N GLU A 57 -4.11 15.66 -17.02
CA GLU A 57 -4.82 16.54 -16.09
C GLU A 57 -6.36 16.39 -16.16
N ASP A 58 -6.92 16.06 -17.32
CA ASP A 58 -8.37 15.84 -17.49
C ASP A 58 -8.86 14.53 -16.87
N SER A 59 -7.97 13.56 -16.67
CA SER A 59 -8.27 12.38 -15.86
C SER A 59 -8.64 12.73 -14.42
N GLY A 60 -8.18 13.90 -13.92
CA GLY A 60 -8.33 14.35 -12.54
C GLY A 60 -7.46 13.59 -11.54
N LEU A 61 -6.57 12.72 -12.01
CA LEU A 61 -5.69 11.88 -11.16
C LEU A 61 -4.25 12.36 -11.11
N VAL A 62 -3.85 13.25 -12.03
CA VAL A 62 -2.50 13.78 -12.09
C VAL A 62 -2.51 15.31 -12.02
N GLN A 63 -1.53 15.80 -11.28
CA GLN A 63 -1.17 17.20 -11.08
C GLN A 63 0.35 17.27 -10.86
N ASP A 64 0.89 18.48 -10.70
CA ASP A 64 2.32 18.67 -10.43
C ASP A 64 2.80 17.81 -9.26
N SER A 65 3.92 17.10 -9.48
CA SER A 65 4.54 16.24 -8.47
C SER A 65 3.61 15.15 -7.91
N THR A 66 2.67 14.66 -8.71
CA THR A 66 1.86 13.49 -8.31
C THR A 66 2.74 12.25 -8.20
N GLU A 67 2.63 11.52 -7.09
CA GLU A 67 3.38 10.27 -6.87
C GLU A 67 2.93 9.17 -7.83
N VAL A 68 3.90 8.54 -8.50
CA VAL A 68 3.71 7.35 -9.33
C VAL A 68 4.15 6.14 -8.53
N ARG A 69 3.32 5.09 -8.51
CA ARG A 69 3.50 3.93 -7.63
C ARG A 69 3.52 2.61 -8.37
N CYS A 70 4.24 1.65 -7.81
CA CYS A 70 4.36 0.32 -8.37
C CYS A 70 3.04 -0.46 -8.24
N ILE A 71 2.59 -1.07 -9.33
CA ILE A 71 1.28 -1.73 -9.38
C ILE A 71 1.24 -3.11 -8.74
N ALA A 72 2.39 -3.77 -8.58
CA ALA A 72 2.49 -5.11 -8.01
C ALA A 72 3.87 -5.33 -7.41
N ASP A 73 4.01 -6.32 -6.55
CA ASP A 73 5.34 -6.75 -6.11
C ASP A 73 6.20 -7.17 -7.31
N GLY A 74 7.49 -6.87 -7.29
CA GLY A 74 8.37 -7.14 -8.42
C GLY A 74 9.79 -6.68 -8.19
N GLU A 75 10.50 -6.45 -9.28
CA GLU A 75 11.89 -5.99 -9.28
C GLU A 75 12.07 -4.88 -10.33
N VAL A 76 12.60 -3.73 -9.92
CA VAL A 76 13.00 -2.66 -10.86
C VAL A 76 14.23 -3.14 -11.62
N VAL A 77 14.14 -3.18 -12.95
CA VAL A 77 15.19 -3.73 -13.83
C VAL A 77 15.90 -2.65 -14.64
N ALA A 78 15.23 -1.54 -14.93
CA ALA A 78 15.81 -0.39 -15.59
C ALA A 78 15.06 0.89 -15.25
N TYR A 79 15.75 2.03 -15.37
CA TYR A 79 15.13 3.34 -15.34
C TYR A 79 15.93 4.34 -16.18
N ARG A 80 15.32 5.47 -16.49
CA ARG A 80 15.96 6.68 -17.00
C ARG A 80 15.39 7.87 -16.26
N ILE A 81 16.21 8.88 -15.99
CA ILE A 81 15.76 10.17 -15.47
C ILE A 81 16.50 11.27 -16.24
N ASP A 82 15.75 12.25 -16.72
CA ASP A 82 16.31 13.42 -17.37
C ASP A 82 16.97 14.32 -16.31
N SER A 83 18.18 14.82 -16.57
CA SER A 83 18.78 15.85 -15.72
C SER A 83 17.92 17.12 -15.76
N ILE A 84 17.59 17.52 -16.99
CA ILE A 84 16.62 18.53 -17.39
C ILE A 84 15.85 17.96 -18.59
N TYR A 85 14.56 18.28 -18.71
CA TYR A 85 13.75 17.82 -19.83
C TYR A 85 14.39 18.17 -21.18
N PRO A 86 14.52 17.20 -22.10
CA PRO A 86 14.82 17.50 -23.48
C PRO A 86 13.69 18.32 -24.11
N LYS A 87 14.06 18.98 -25.21
CA LYS A 87 13.18 19.87 -25.95
C LYS A 87 13.04 19.41 -27.38
N SER A 88 11.82 19.48 -27.89
CA SER A 88 11.50 19.32 -29.31
C SER A 88 11.31 20.69 -29.96
N ASN A 89 11.92 20.88 -31.14
CA ASN A 89 11.79 22.11 -31.93
C ASN A 89 10.72 21.95 -33.03
N PHE A 90 9.45 22.25 -32.72
CA PHE A 90 8.35 22.19 -33.70
C PHE A 90 8.18 23.49 -34.52
N GLY A 91 9.26 24.25 -34.70
CA GLY A 91 9.26 25.57 -35.36
C GLY A 91 9.86 26.65 -34.46
N THR A 92 9.10 27.73 -34.20
CA THR A 92 9.57 28.86 -33.39
C THR A 92 9.48 28.63 -31.87
N THR A 93 8.79 27.57 -31.44
CA THR A 93 8.62 27.21 -30.03
C THR A 93 9.34 25.91 -29.69
N GLN A 94 9.97 25.87 -28.52
CA GLN A 94 10.53 24.65 -27.96
C GLN A 94 9.50 24.00 -27.03
N SER A 95 9.32 22.69 -27.16
CA SER A 95 8.36 21.91 -26.39
C SER A 95 9.07 20.93 -25.45
N ASP A 96 8.85 21.07 -24.15
CA ASP A 96 9.45 20.18 -23.15
C ASP A 96 8.79 18.80 -23.17
N PHE A 97 9.59 17.74 -23.10
CA PHE A 97 9.07 16.39 -22.93
C PHE A 97 9.97 15.54 -22.07
N SER A 98 9.37 14.68 -21.25
CA SER A 98 10.10 13.73 -20.43
C SER A 98 10.43 12.45 -21.20
N THR A 99 11.71 12.04 -21.15
CA THR A 99 12.14 10.69 -21.52
C THR A 99 12.28 9.77 -20.30
N GLY A 100 12.20 10.33 -19.09
CA GLY A 100 12.28 9.58 -17.84
C GLY A 100 11.27 8.44 -17.74
N PHE A 101 11.73 7.27 -17.28
CA PHE A 101 10.90 6.08 -17.11
C PHE A 101 11.41 5.13 -16.03
N VAL A 102 10.55 4.23 -15.59
CA VAL A 102 10.92 3.07 -14.76
C VAL A 102 10.29 1.81 -15.37
N LEU A 103 11.07 0.74 -15.46
CA LEU A 103 10.62 -0.59 -15.89
C LEU A 103 10.70 -1.57 -14.73
N VAL A 104 9.58 -2.20 -14.41
CA VAL A 104 9.47 -3.19 -13.33
C VAL A 104 9.10 -4.55 -13.93
N LYS A 105 9.85 -5.57 -13.54
CA LYS A 105 9.59 -6.97 -13.86
C LYS A 105 8.78 -7.62 -12.74
N HIS A 106 7.77 -8.38 -13.11
CA HIS A 106 6.88 -9.08 -12.19
C HIS A 106 6.84 -10.58 -12.53
N ARG A 107 6.45 -11.39 -11.56
CA ARG A 107 6.19 -12.82 -11.73
C ARG A 107 4.84 -13.18 -11.15
N LEU A 108 3.84 -13.33 -12.01
CA LEU A 108 2.53 -13.84 -11.62
C LEU A 108 2.62 -15.36 -11.48
N GLU A 109 2.20 -15.93 -10.35
CA GLU A 109 2.21 -17.39 -10.16
C GLU A 109 0.86 -17.84 -9.59
N VAL A 110 0.30 -18.89 -10.17
CA VAL A 110 -0.98 -19.45 -9.73
C VAL A 110 -0.79 -20.10 -8.35
N PRO A 111 -1.62 -19.76 -7.34
CA PRO A 111 -1.53 -20.40 -6.03
C PRO A 111 -1.82 -21.90 -6.15
N MET A 112 -0.96 -22.71 -5.54
CA MET A 112 -1.15 -24.16 -5.47
C MET A 112 -1.68 -24.56 -4.09
N PRO A 113 -2.60 -25.54 -4.00
CA PRO A 113 -3.04 -26.07 -2.71
C PRO A 113 -1.85 -26.54 -1.86
N PRO A 114 -1.93 -26.43 -0.53
CA PRO A 114 -0.87 -26.93 0.36
C PRO A 114 -0.66 -28.43 0.12
N ALA A 115 0.61 -28.86 0.15
CA ALA A 115 0.96 -30.26 -0.02
C ALA A 115 0.21 -31.13 1.01
N PRO A 116 -0.26 -32.35 0.62
CA PRO A 116 -0.94 -33.23 1.54
C PRO A 116 -0.09 -33.48 2.79
N PRO A 117 -0.71 -33.60 3.98
CA PRO A 117 0.01 -33.79 5.23
C PRO A 117 0.89 -35.04 5.13
N VAL A 118 2.19 -34.86 5.33
CA VAL A 118 3.18 -35.94 5.29
C VAL A 118 3.06 -36.76 6.58
N PRO A 119 3.16 -38.10 6.55
CA PRO A 119 3.21 -38.92 7.76
C PRO A 119 4.27 -38.41 8.76
N ALA A 120 3.96 -38.47 10.05
CA ALA A 120 4.85 -38.00 11.10
C ALA A 120 6.23 -38.67 11.00
N GLY A 121 7.30 -37.86 10.90
CA GLY A 121 8.69 -38.32 10.80
C GLY A 121 9.35 -38.10 9.42
N SER A 122 8.59 -37.69 8.40
CA SER A 122 9.13 -37.36 7.07
C SER A 122 9.44 -35.87 6.92
N PRO A 123 10.47 -35.49 6.13
CA PRO A 123 10.70 -34.09 5.78
C PRO A 123 9.46 -33.50 5.07
N PRO A 124 9.13 -32.22 5.30
CA PRO A 124 8.08 -31.54 4.53
C PRO A 124 8.40 -31.65 3.04
N ALA A 125 7.43 -32.09 2.23
CA ALA A 125 7.58 -32.06 0.79
C ALA A 125 7.76 -30.59 0.33
N ALA A 126 8.75 -30.35 -0.54
CA ALA A 126 8.92 -29.03 -1.13
C ALA A 126 7.64 -28.64 -1.90
N PRO A 127 7.11 -27.42 -1.74
CA PRO A 127 5.94 -26.99 -2.48
C PRO A 127 6.24 -27.00 -3.98
N VAL A 128 5.36 -27.63 -4.76
CA VAL A 128 5.45 -27.62 -6.22
C VAL A 128 5.02 -26.24 -6.71
N PRO A 129 5.84 -25.50 -7.47
CA PRO A 129 5.47 -24.20 -7.99
C PRO A 129 4.34 -24.32 -9.01
N GLY A 130 3.38 -23.39 -8.96
CA GLY A 130 2.33 -23.30 -9.97
C GLY A 130 2.83 -22.78 -11.32
N PRO A 131 2.02 -22.84 -12.38
CA PRO A 131 2.28 -22.10 -13.61
C PRO A 131 2.56 -20.62 -13.30
N SER A 132 3.54 -20.03 -13.98
CA SER A 132 3.90 -18.62 -13.81
C SER A 132 4.01 -17.87 -15.13
N LEU A 133 3.79 -16.57 -15.07
CA LEU A 133 3.94 -15.61 -16.17
C LEU A 133 4.86 -14.48 -15.73
N THR A 134 5.89 -14.22 -16.53
CA THR A 134 6.69 -13.00 -16.42
C THR A 134 6.02 -11.89 -17.22
N PHE A 135 5.72 -10.78 -16.55
CA PHE A 135 5.21 -9.58 -17.21
C PHE A 135 5.95 -8.34 -16.70
N PHE A 136 5.86 -7.25 -17.43
CA PHE A 136 6.50 -5.98 -17.12
C PHE A 136 5.45 -4.88 -16.95
N SER A 137 5.74 -3.91 -16.09
CA SER A 137 5.05 -2.63 -16.08
C SER A 137 6.05 -1.50 -16.36
N LEU A 138 5.70 -0.64 -17.31
CA LEU A 138 6.47 0.52 -17.74
C LEU A 138 5.73 1.79 -17.32
N TYR A 139 6.46 2.72 -16.72
CA TYR A 139 5.95 4.03 -16.29
C TYR A 139 6.81 5.10 -16.97
N MET A 140 6.23 5.82 -17.93
CA MET A 140 6.91 6.82 -18.76
C MET A 140 6.49 8.24 -18.36
N HIS A 141 7.24 9.21 -18.87
CA HIS A 141 7.05 10.64 -18.64
C HIS A 141 7.22 11.07 -17.17
N LEU A 142 8.29 10.61 -16.53
CA LEU A 142 8.57 10.90 -15.11
C LEU A 142 9.29 12.24 -14.86
N LEU A 143 9.21 12.75 -13.64
CA LEU A 143 9.80 14.02 -13.22
C LEU A 143 11.33 14.05 -13.41
N GLN A 144 11.87 15.13 -13.98
CA GLN A 144 13.31 15.38 -14.15
C GLN A 144 14.04 15.55 -12.80
N TRP A 145 15.36 15.32 -12.80
CA TRP A 145 16.21 15.45 -11.62
C TRP A 145 16.23 16.86 -11.03
N LYS A 146 16.32 17.89 -11.87
CA LYS A 146 16.35 19.30 -11.45
C LYS A 146 15.24 19.65 -10.45
N SER A 147 14.03 19.10 -10.65
CA SER A 147 12.90 19.33 -9.75
C SER A 147 13.12 18.75 -8.34
N TYR A 148 13.82 17.61 -8.22
CA TYR A 148 14.20 17.02 -6.93
C TYR A 148 15.34 17.77 -6.23
N GLU A 149 16.15 18.53 -6.98
CA GLU A 149 17.18 19.42 -6.42
C GLU A 149 16.56 20.69 -5.86
N GLU A 150 15.61 21.27 -6.60
CA GLU A 150 14.88 22.48 -6.22
C GLU A 150 13.89 22.22 -5.07
N THR A 151 13.32 21.02 -5.00
CA THR A 151 12.34 20.64 -3.95
C THR A 151 12.86 19.47 -3.11
N GLN A 152 13.70 19.78 -2.12
CA GLN A 152 14.32 18.78 -1.24
C GLN A 152 13.32 17.91 -0.46
N ALA A 153 12.08 18.38 -0.27
CA ALA A 153 11.03 17.63 0.40
C ALA A 153 10.37 16.54 -0.47
N LEU A 154 10.62 16.52 -1.79
CA LEU A 154 10.06 15.49 -2.67
C LEU A 154 10.64 14.11 -2.29
N PRO A 155 9.78 13.12 -2.01
CA PRO A 155 10.22 11.75 -1.80
C PRO A 155 11.06 11.25 -2.97
N ARG A 156 12.10 10.45 -2.73
CA ARG A 156 12.94 9.91 -3.81
C ARG A 156 12.78 8.40 -3.91
N PRO A 157 12.71 7.82 -5.12
CA PRO A 157 12.62 6.37 -5.29
C PRO A 157 13.81 5.65 -4.65
N ALA A 158 13.54 4.54 -3.94
CA ALA A 158 14.56 3.83 -3.17
C ALA A 158 15.61 3.11 -4.04
N PHE A 159 15.26 2.78 -5.29
CA PHE A 159 16.16 2.06 -6.21
C PHE A 159 17.26 2.96 -6.82
N TRP A 160 17.13 4.29 -6.67
CA TRP A 160 18.22 5.21 -6.98
C TRP A 160 19.41 4.96 -6.04
N SER A 161 20.63 4.86 -6.58
CA SER A 161 21.85 4.53 -5.82
C SER A 161 21.77 3.26 -4.96
N GLY A 162 20.98 2.27 -5.37
CA GLY A 162 20.90 0.96 -4.71
C GLY A 162 20.46 1.01 -3.24
N GLY A 163 19.55 1.92 -2.87
CA GLY A 163 18.98 1.98 -1.53
C GLY A 163 19.87 2.64 -0.48
N THR A 164 20.76 3.55 -0.88
CA THR A 164 21.61 4.29 0.05
C THR A 164 20.77 5.20 0.96
N LEU A 165 21.02 5.10 2.27
CA LEU A 165 20.34 5.87 3.31
C LEU A 165 21.32 6.84 3.97
N GLN A 166 20.84 8.00 4.38
CA GLN A 166 21.61 9.03 5.07
C GLN A 166 21.23 9.09 6.55
N VAL A 167 22.21 9.34 7.43
CA VAL A 167 21.98 9.60 8.85
C VAL A 167 21.28 10.95 9.05
N LYS A 168 20.08 10.92 9.64
CA LYS A 168 19.27 12.11 9.95
C LYS A 168 19.96 13.03 10.93
N THR A 169 19.66 14.32 10.84
CA THR A 169 20.04 15.34 11.83
C THR A 169 19.39 15.12 13.21
N THR A 170 18.32 14.31 13.28
CA THR A 170 17.65 13.92 14.54
C THR A 170 18.36 12.80 15.29
N ALA A 171 19.40 12.18 14.71
CA ALA A 171 20.24 11.21 15.41
C ALA A 171 21.12 11.93 16.43
N ASN A 172 20.84 11.76 17.72
CA ASN A 172 21.37 12.63 18.76
C ASN A 172 22.51 12.03 19.61
N ASP A 173 23.08 10.90 19.19
CA ASP A 173 24.16 10.27 19.93
C ASP A 173 25.44 11.14 19.84
N GLU A 174 26.05 11.47 20.99
CA GLU A 174 27.20 12.37 21.04
C GLU A 174 28.50 11.68 20.63
N LEU A 175 29.26 12.33 19.74
CA LEU A 175 30.66 11.95 19.51
C LEU A 175 31.50 12.40 20.70
N LEU A 176 32.25 11.44 21.24
CA LEU A 176 33.12 11.62 22.39
C LEU A 176 34.58 11.38 21.99
N GLY A 177 35.47 12.01 22.73
CA GLY A 177 36.90 12.01 22.49
C GLY A 177 37.70 12.28 23.76
N LEU A 178 38.97 12.61 23.56
CA LEU A 178 39.93 12.93 24.60
C LEU A 178 40.43 14.37 24.42
N ARG A 179 40.29 15.18 25.48
CA ARG A 179 40.86 16.53 25.49
C ARG A 179 42.38 16.48 25.44
N VAL A 180 42.93 17.22 24.49
CA VAL A 180 44.34 17.58 24.47
C VAL A 180 44.49 18.89 25.23
N ARG A 181 45.35 18.91 26.25
CA ARG A 181 45.60 20.08 27.09
C ARG A 181 46.92 20.73 26.73
N GLN A 182 47.03 22.05 26.89
CA GLN A 182 48.24 22.79 26.56
C GLN A 182 49.44 22.31 27.40
N GLU A 183 49.20 22.01 28.68
CA GLU A 183 50.19 21.55 29.65
C GLU A 183 49.63 20.38 30.50
N PRO A 184 50.49 19.53 31.09
CA PRO A 184 50.06 18.44 31.94
C PRO A 184 49.61 18.95 33.32
N ARG A 185 48.89 18.10 34.07
CA ARG A 185 48.36 18.46 35.39
C ARG A 185 49.48 18.88 36.35
N GLY A 186 49.29 20.04 37.00
CA GLY A 186 50.26 20.66 37.90
C GLY A 186 51.00 21.86 37.31
N LYS A 187 50.73 22.23 36.05
CA LYS A 187 51.27 23.42 35.39
C LYS A 187 50.17 24.46 35.12
N PRO A 188 50.49 25.77 35.02
CA PRO A 188 49.50 26.82 34.80
C PRO A 188 48.61 26.64 33.55
N GLY A 189 49.16 26.08 32.47
CA GLY A 189 48.45 25.85 31.21
C GLY A 189 47.49 24.64 31.21
N TYR A 190 47.37 23.90 32.31
CA TYR A 190 46.54 22.68 32.36
C TYR A 190 45.06 22.95 32.04
N ALA A 191 44.53 24.10 32.47
CA ALA A 191 43.13 24.45 32.24
C ALA A 191 42.80 24.64 30.75
N THR A 192 43.79 25.04 29.94
CA THR A 192 43.64 25.30 28.51
C THR A 192 43.51 23.99 27.73
N VAL A 193 42.36 23.79 27.10
CA VAL A 193 42.11 22.70 26.14
C VAL A 193 42.47 23.21 24.76
N VAL A 194 43.38 22.50 24.07
CA VAL A 194 43.81 22.82 22.71
C VAL A 194 42.78 22.32 21.70
N THR A 195 42.39 21.05 21.82
CA THR A 195 41.37 20.41 20.99
C THR A 195 40.84 19.14 21.68
N VAL A 196 39.85 18.50 21.08
CA VAL A 196 39.35 17.18 21.49
C VAL A 196 39.58 16.21 20.34
N LEU A 197 40.33 15.14 20.57
CA LEU A 197 40.60 14.11 19.57
C LEU A 197 39.55 13.00 19.64
N ASN A 198 39.05 12.57 18.49
CA ASN A 198 38.05 11.50 18.38
C ASN A 198 38.54 10.17 18.99
N ARG A 199 37.60 9.37 19.51
CA ARG A 199 37.88 7.95 19.78
C ARG A 199 38.38 7.26 18.51
N GLY A 200 39.35 6.36 18.66
CA GLY A 200 40.04 5.67 17.56
C GLY A 200 41.24 6.41 16.99
N THR A 201 41.45 7.69 17.33
CA THR A 201 42.69 8.39 16.97
C THR A 201 43.89 7.71 17.62
N VAL A 202 44.90 7.40 16.81
CA VAL A 202 46.19 6.90 17.28
C VAL A 202 47.07 8.09 17.62
N VAL A 203 47.51 8.17 18.87
CA VAL A 203 48.38 9.22 19.39
C VAL A 203 49.77 8.64 19.57
N GLU A 204 50.74 9.21 18.86
CA GLU A 204 52.15 8.98 19.12
C GLU A 204 52.59 9.91 20.25
N THR A 205 53.27 9.37 21.24
CA THR A 205 53.56 10.06 22.50
C THR A 205 55.03 10.10 22.82
N GLY A 206 55.44 11.16 23.54
CA GLY A 206 56.81 11.39 23.99
C GLY A 206 56.94 11.28 25.51
N GLU A 207 57.50 12.32 26.12
CA GLU A 207 57.72 12.40 27.58
C GLU A 207 56.42 12.24 28.39
N GLU A 208 56.53 11.54 29.54
CA GLU A 208 55.45 11.32 30.49
C GLU A 208 55.66 12.18 31.75
N HIS A 209 54.61 12.87 32.19
CA HIS A 209 54.60 13.64 33.42
C HIS A 209 53.30 13.41 34.20
N ASN A 210 53.37 12.75 35.35
CA ASN A 210 52.23 12.46 36.23
C ASN A 210 51.04 11.78 35.50
N GLY A 211 51.32 10.81 34.62
CA GLY A 211 50.32 10.09 33.84
C GLY A 211 49.75 10.86 32.64
N TRP A 212 50.32 12.03 32.32
CA TRP A 212 50.06 12.77 31.09
C TRP A 212 51.20 12.52 30.09
N LEU A 213 50.84 12.28 28.84
CA LEU A 213 51.77 12.00 27.76
C LEU A 213 51.78 13.17 26.79
N LYS A 214 52.97 13.66 26.45
CA LYS A 214 53.11 14.70 25.43
C LYS A 214 52.79 14.14 24.05
N VAL A 215 51.96 14.84 23.30
CA VAL A 215 51.60 14.43 21.94
C VAL A 215 52.73 14.78 20.99
N VAL A 216 53.21 13.79 20.23
CA VAL A 216 54.18 13.96 19.15
C VAL A 216 53.45 14.10 17.82
N SER A 217 52.56 13.16 17.53
CA SER A 217 51.76 13.16 16.32
C SER A 217 50.43 12.43 16.55
N VAL A 218 49.45 12.65 15.67
CA VAL A 218 48.16 11.95 15.70
C VAL A 218 47.81 11.40 14.33
N ARG A 219 47.14 10.24 14.29
CA ARG A 219 46.62 9.63 13.07
C ARG A 219 45.14 9.31 13.24
N PRO A 220 44.25 9.82 12.37
CA PRO A 220 44.53 10.78 11.29
C PRO A 220 45.04 12.12 11.83
N ALA A 221 45.81 12.85 11.00
CA ALA A 221 46.33 14.17 11.37
C ALA A 221 45.17 15.15 11.65
N SER A 222 45.31 15.98 12.68
CA SER A 222 44.32 17.01 13.03
C SER A 222 44.87 18.38 12.65
N SER A 223 44.09 19.18 11.91
CA SER A 223 44.43 20.58 11.60
C SER A 223 44.53 21.44 12.86
N ASP A 224 43.78 21.07 13.90
CA ASP A 224 43.65 21.83 15.14
C ASP A 224 44.74 21.48 16.16
N LEU A 225 45.62 20.53 15.82
CA LEU A 225 46.72 20.09 16.68
C LEU A 225 48.03 19.98 15.90
N PRO A 226 48.89 21.02 15.95
CA PRO A 226 50.22 20.96 15.39
C PRO A 226 51.05 19.81 16.01
N PRO A 227 51.91 19.11 15.25
CA PRO A 227 52.79 18.08 15.79
C PRO A 227 53.64 18.61 16.96
N GLY A 228 53.83 17.78 17.99
CA GLY A 228 54.61 18.11 19.18
C GLY A 228 53.88 19.01 20.19
N THR A 229 52.60 19.33 19.98
CA THR A 229 51.84 20.23 20.87
C THR A 229 50.84 19.47 21.74
N GLY A 230 50.74 19.90 22.99
CA GLY A 230 49.73 19.44 23.94
C GLY A 230 50.01 18.08 24.59
N TRP A 231 49.11 17.72 25.52
CA TRP A 231 49.23 16.60 26.44
C TRP A 231 47.90 15.87 26.59
N VAL A 232 47.96 14.54 26.64
CA VAL A 232 46.80 13.65 26.76
C VAL A 232 46.91 12.75 28.00
N PHE A 233 45.78 12.36 28.57
CA PHE A 233 45.77 11.53 29.79
C PHE A 233 45.85 10.04 29.46
N LYS A 234 46.89 9.37 29.95
CA LYS A 234 47.22 7.99 29.59
C LYS A 234 46.11 6.97 29.90
N ARG A 235 45.36 7.17 31.00
CA ARG A 235 44.33 6.20 31.45
C ARG A 235 43.06 6.18 30.58
N GLU A 236 42.90 7.16 29.70
CA GLU A 236 41.75 7.24 28.78
C GLU A 236 42.07 6.63 27.40
N MET A 237 43.27 6.08 27.24
CA MET A 237 43.76 5.45 26.02
C MET A 237 44.23 4.01 26.29
N THR A 238 44.27 3.20 25.24
CA THR A 238 44.82 1.84 25.25
C THR A 238 46.11 1.77 24.46
N ALA A 239 47.01 0.82 24.78
CA ALA A 239 48.26 0.65 24.03
C ALA A 239 47.98 0.40 22.54
N GLY A 240 48.73 1.09 21.68
CA GLY A 240 48.65 0.99 20.23
C GLY A 240 49.52 -0.13 19.65
N PRO A 241 49.58 -0.25 18.31
CA PRO A 241 50.26 -1.34 17.63
C PRO A 241 51.79 -1.25 17.68
N THR A 242 52.37 -0.07 17.96
CA THR A 242 53.82 0.12 18.10
C THR A 242 54.19 0.74 19.44
N PRO A 243 55.43 0.57 19.92
CA PRO A 243 55.91 1.27 21.12
C PRO A 243 55.62 2.77 21.05
N ASN A 244 55.23 3.37 22.19
CA ASN A 244 54.88 4.78 22.34
C ASN A 244 53.66 5.28 21.54
N THR A 245 52.86 4.37 20.97
CA THR A 245 51.56 4.72 20.40
C THR A 245 50.42 4.28 21.31
N TYR A 246 49.36 5.08 21.35
CA TYR A 246 48.14 4.83 22.11
C TYR A 246 46.92 5.09 21.24
N VAL A 247 45.82 4.35 21.47
CA VAL A 247 44.53 4.56 20.79
C VAL A 247 43.55 5.14 21.79
N ILE A 248 42.88 6.24 21.43
CA ILE A 248 41.85 6.84 22.28
C ILE A 248 40.64 5.90 22.35
N GLY A 249 40.35 5.39 23.55
CA GLY A 249 39.36 4.33 23.76
C GLY A 249 38.05 4.81 24.38
N ALA A 250 37.17 3.87 24.71
CA ALA A 250 35.85 4.16 25.30
C ALA A 250 35.90 4.87 26.68
N ALA A 251 37.07 4.87 27.34
CA ALA A 251 37.29 5.58 28.59
C ALA A 251 37.31 7.11 28.42
N ALA A 252 37.65 7.61 27.23
CA ALA A 252 37.62 9.03 26.91
C ALA A 252 36.17 9.51 26.72
N LYS A 253 35.70 10.42 27.57
CA LYS A 253 34.29 10.85 27.65
C LYS A 253 34.09 12.34 27.39
N ASP A 254 35.08 13.02 26.83
CA ASP A 254 34.98 14.44 26.56
C ASP A 254 34.13 14.69 25.30
N PRO A 255 33.14 15.59 25.33
CA PRO A 255 32.37 15.95 24.14
C PRO A 255 33.23 16.75 23.15
N MET A 256 32.98 16.55 21.86
CA MET A 256 33.64 17.33 20.79
C MET A 256 33.35 18.83 20.91
N THR A 257 34.26 19.66 20.39
CA THR A 257 34.12 21.13 20.34
C THR A 257 34.35 21.63 18.91
N PRO A 258 33.31 22.11 18.20
CA PRO A 258 31.90 22.12 18.60
C PRO A 258 31.31 20.71 18.76
N PRO A 259 30.19 20.53 19.50
CA PRO A 259 29.56 19.23 19.68
C PRO A 259 29.17 18.60 18.34
N GLN A 260 29.58 17.35 18.13
CA GLN A 260 29.22 16.55 16.96
C GLN A 260 28.30 15.41 17.39
N LYS A 261 27.32 15.09 16.56
CA LYS A 261 26.31 14.06 16.83
C LYS A 261 26.14 13.12 15.65
N GLY A 262 25.52 11.97 15.90
CA GLY A 262 25.31 10.96 14.89
C GLY A 262 24.42 9.80 15.34
N LEU A 263 24.52 8.72 14.59
CA LEU A 263 23.81 7.46 14.81
C LEU A 263 24.77 6.39 15.32
N VAL A 264 24.47 5.81 16.48
CA VAL A 264 25.23 4.69 17.03
C VAL A 264 25.13 3.42 16.17
N VAL A 265 26.29 2.81 15.92
CA VAL A 265 26.46 1.44 15.39
C VAL A 265 26.68 0.49 16.55
N ARG A 266 25.84 -0.55 16.67
CA ARG A 266 25.87 -1.53 17.75
C ARG A 266 26.41 -2.88 17.31
N ALA A 267 27.01 -3.62 18.24
CA ALA A 267 27.52 -4.97 17.97
C ALA A 267 26.43 -6.02 17.73
N SER A 268 25.20 -5.79 18.21
CA SER A 268 24.05 -6.68 18.07
C SER A 268 22.79 -5.90 17.72
N ALA A 269 21.77 -6.56 17.12
CA ALA A 269 20.48 -5.97 16.76
C ALA A 269 19.58 -5.66 17.98
N SER A 270 20.07 -4.82 18.91
CA SER A 270 19.38 -4.45 20.14
C SER A 270 19.89 -3.10 20.65
N GLN A 271 19.01 -2.32 21.29
CA GLN A 271 19.38 -1.08 21.98
C GLN A 271 20.35 -1.30 23.15
N SER A 272 20.41 -2.51 23.71
CA SER A 272 21.39 -2.88 24.74
C SER A 272 22.74 -3.35 24.18
N GLY A 273 22.87 -3.48 22.85
CA GLY A 273 24.11 -3.89 22.22
C GLY A 273 25.25 -2.90 22.43
N ALA A 274 26.46 -3.42 22.62
CA ALA A 274 27.66 -2.60 22.81
C ALA A 274 27.88 -1.64 21.63
N VAL A 275 28.28 -0.40 21.94
CA VAL A 275 28.56 0.64 20.94
C VAL A 275 29.89 0.34 20.26
N LYS A 276 29.88 0.16 18.93
CA LYS A 276 31.09 0.00 18.12
C LYS A 276 31.61 1.34 17.61
N ALA A 277 30.71 2.17 17.08
CA ALA A 277 31.04 3.48 16.52
C ALA A 277 29.81 4.39 16.49
N ILE A 278 30.00 5.64 16.08
CA ILE A 278 28.95 6.58 15.72
C ILE A 278 29.18 7.02 14.28
N LEU A 279 28.10 7.03 13.49
CA LEU A 279 28.06 7.59 12.13
C LEU A 279 27.61 9.06 12.23
N PRO A 280 28.48 10.05 11.93
CA PRO A 280 28.10 11.46 11.97
C PRO A 280 26.88 11.78 11.09
N HIS A 281 26.19 12.88 11.38
CA HIS A 281 25.11 13.40 10.52
C HIS A 281 25.55 13.47 9.06
N GLY A 282 24.65 13.08 8.17
CA GLY A 282 24.92 13.11 6.74
C GLY A 282 25.74 11.94 6.19
N THR A 283 26.27 11.06 7.03
CA THR A 283 26.93 9.81 6.60
C THR A 283 25.94 8.95 5.81
N GLN A 284 26.37 8.40 4.69
CA GLN A 284 25.54 7.56 3.83
C GLN A 284 25.93 6.09 3.95
N VAL A 285 24.94 5.21 4.05
CA VAL A 285 25.10 3.79 4.35
C VAL A 285 24.14 2.92 3.55
N LYS A 286 24.49 1.64 3.39
CA LYS A 286 23.55 0.59 2.99
C LYS A 286 23.29 -0.34 4.16
N ILE A 287 22.04 -0.76 4.30
CA ILE A 287 21.60 -1.68 5.37
C ILE A 287 20.99 -2.94 4.76
N GLY A 288 21.06 -4.05 5.49
CA GLY A 288 20.51 -5.35 5.12
C GLY A 288 19.31 -5.73 5.97
N ASN A 289 18.50 -6.66 5.47
CA ASN A 289 17.25 -7.11 6.10
C ASN A 289 17.42 -8.33 7.03
N ASP A 290 18.62 -8.64 7.49
CA ASP A 290 18.92 -9.78 8.38
C ASP A 290 18.84 -9.44 9.88
N GLY A 291 18.27 -8.28 10.23
CA GLY A 291 17.93 -7.91 11.61
C GLY A 291 16.82 -8.80 12.17
N THR A 292 17.17 -9.77 13.01
CA THR A 292 16.25 -10.82 13.48
C THR A 292 15.24 -10.39 14.56
N ARG A 293 15.10 -9.08 14.88
CA ARG A 293 14.02 -8.51 15.72
C ARG A 293 14.14 -6.97 15.81
N GLY A 294 13.05 -6.23 15.53
CA GLY A 294 12.94 -4.78 15.74
C GLY A 294 13.44 -3.91 14.57
N LYS A 295 13.48 -2.57 14.72
CA LYS A 295 13.95 -1.63 13.68
C LYS A 295 15.49 -1.52 13.58
N TYR A 296 16.23 -2.47 14.15
CA TYR A 296 17.70 -2.52 14.05
C TYR A 296 18.08 -3.37 12.84
N GLN A 297 18.72 -2.75 11.85
CA GLN A 297 19.15 -3.37 10.61
C GLN A 297 20.65 -3.49 10.57
N LYS A 298 21.17 -4.52 9.89
CA LYS A 298 22.62 -4.71 9.75
C LYS A 298 23.19 -3.65 8.85
N LEU A 299 24.29 -3.04 9.27
CA LEU A 299 25.07 -2.11 8.45
C LEU A 299 25.92 -2.93 7.46
N LEU A 300 25.62 -2.83 6.17
CA LEU A 300 26.32 -3.56 5.10
C LEU A 300 27.53 -2.78 4.59
N GLU A 301 27.36 -1.48 4.38
CA GLU A 301 28.35 -0.62 3.74
C GLU A 301 28.22 0.82 4.24
N ILE A 302 29.35 1.53 4.39
CA ILE A 302 29.38 2.99 4.51
C ILE A 302 29.80 3.53 3.14
N VAL A 303 28.85 4.16 2.45
CA VAL A 303 29.01 4.65 1.06
C VAL A 303 29.76 5.98 1.03
N SER A 304 29.47 6.87 1.99
CA SER A 304 30.20 8.13 2.17
C SER A 304 30.15 8.59 3.62
N GLY A 305 31.17 9.35 4.05
CA GLY A 305 31.39 9.67 5.47
C GLY A 305 32.23 8.60 6.18
N ASN A 306 32.57 8.85 7.45
CA ASN A 306 33.43 7.96 8.24
C ASN A 306 32.80 7.67 9.59
N ALA A 307 32.77 6.40 9.98
CA ALA A 307 32.43 6.00 11.35
C ALA A 307 33.51 6.47 12.34
N VAL A 308 33.09 6.83 13.56
CA VAL A 308 33.97 7.27 14.63
C VAL A 308 33.76 6.41 15.89
N PRO A 309 34.75 5.61 16.33
CA PRO A 309 36.01 5.29 15.63
C PRO A 309 35.78 4.54 14.29
N PRO A 310 36.79 4.49 13.40
CA PRO A 310 36.72 3.70 12.18
C PRO A 310 36.41 2.23 12.47
N LEU A 311 35.50 1.64 11.70
CA LEU A 311 35.15 0.22 11.81
C LEU A 311 36.15 -0.63 11.03
N ALA A 312 36.56 -1.77 11.58
CA ALA A 312 37.50 -2.68 10.94
C ALA A 312 36.89 -3.37 9.69
N ALA A 313 37.68 -3.52 8.63
CA ALA A 313 37.28 -4.22 7.41
C ALA A 313 37.28 -5.74 7.63
N GLY A 314 36.21 -6.43 7.20
CA GLY A 314 36.13 -7.91 7.20
C GLY A 314 35.18 -8.55 8.23
N GLU A 315 34.58 -7.77 9.13
CA GLU A 315 33.53 -8.23 10.07
C GLU A 315 32.16 -7.60 9.76
N VAL A 316 31.10 -8.10 10.41
CA VAL A 316 29.82 -7.39 10.48
C VAL A 316 30.07 -5.99 11.08
N LEU A 317 29.88 -4.94 10.25
CA LEU A 317 30.12 -3.54 10.64
C LEU A 317 29.35 -3.18 11.90
N GLY A 318 28.13 -3.72 12.02
CA GLY A 318 27.29 -3.69 13.21
C GLY A 318 25.82 -3.57 12.81
N TYR A 319 25.01 -3.03 13.72
CA TYR A 319 23.58 -2.81 13.55
C TYR A 319 23.23 -1.36 13.86
N VAL A 320 22.38 -0.76 13.04
CA VAL A 320 21.93 0.64 13.15
C VAL A 320 20.42 0.69 13.24
N TRP A 321 19.87 1.73 13.88
CA TRP A 321 18.42 1.92 13.96
C TRP A 321 17.90 2.61 12.71
N GLU A 322 17.13 1.89 11.90
CA GLU A 322 16.60 2.36 10.62
C GLU A 322 15.73 3.62 10.76
N GLY A 323 15.03 3.81 11.89
CA GLY A 323 14.19 4.99 12.11
C GLY A 323 14.96 6.32 12.13
N LEU A 324 16.28 6.29 12.32
CA LEU A 324 17.17 7.45 12.31
C LEU A 324 17.92 7.62 10.97
N LEU A 325 17.52 6.86 9.96
CA LEU A 325 18.00 6.98 8.58
C LEU A 325 16.91 7.58 7.70
N GLU A 326 17.31 8.36 6.70
CA GLU A 326 16.44 8.90 5.64
C GLU A 326 16.95 8.53 4.26
N ALA A 327 16.05 8.32 3.31
CA ALA A 327 16.46 8.07 1.93
C ALA A 327 17.02 9.35 1.34
N LYS A 328 18.28 9.31 0.90
CA LYS A 328 18.89 10.33 0.03
C LYS A 328 19.43 9.67 -1.22
N SER A 329 18.53 8.96 -1.87
CA SER A 329 18.83 8.23 -3.08
C SER A 329 19.01 9.23 -4.25
N GLU A 330 20.09 9.07 -5.01
CA GLU A 330 20.35 9.81 -6.24
C GLU A 330 20.42 8.84 -7.42
N PRO A 331 20.00 9.23 -8.63
CA PRO A 331 20.13 8.36 -9.78
C PRO A 331 21.61 8.09 -10.09
N ALA A 332 21.92 6.83 -10.43
CA ALA A 332 23.29 6.42 -10.74
C ALA A 332 23.84 7.14 -11.99
N GLU A 333 22.95 7.39 -12.95
CA GLU A 333 23.21 8.14 -14.16
C GLU A 333 21.94 8.92 -14.55
N LYS A 334 22.12 10.04 -15.26
CA LYS A 334 21.04 10.89 -15.77
C LYS A 334 21.15 10.90 -17.29
N ASP A 335 20.03 11.16 -17.98
CA ASP A 335 19.94 11.27 -19.45
C ASP A 335 20.28 9.98 -20.23
N ALA A 336 20.41 8.84 -19.54
CA ALA A 336 20.71 7.55 -20.13
C ALA A 336 19.84 6.43 -19.53
N VAL A 337 19.64 5.37 -20.30
CA VAL A 337 18.97 4.15 -19.81
C VAL A 337 19.91 3.40 -18.87
N HIS A 338 19.60 3.45 -17.58
CA HIS A 338 20.33 2.72 -16.56
C HIS A 338 19.72 1.35 -16.33
N VAL A 339 20.40 0.31 -16.81
CA VAL A 339 20.02 -1.10 -16.55
C VAL A 339 20.65 -1.53 -15.24
N LEU A 340 19.83 -1.94 -14.28
CA LEU A 340 20.35 -2.39 -12.99
C LEU A 340 21.10 -3.71 -13.19
N ALA A 341 22.36 -3.75 -12.75
CA ALA A 341 23.16 -4.98 -12.73
C ALA A 341 22.56 -6.03 -11.78
N THR A 342 21.92 -5.58 -10.70
CA THR A 342 21.13 -6.42 -9.81
C THR A 342 19.73 -5.80 -9.71
N PRO A 343 18.67 -6.50 -10.14
CA PRO A 343 17.31 -6.00 -10.03
C PRO A 343 16.98 -5.57 -8.59
N PHE A 344 16.28 -4.46 -8.42
CA PHE A 344 15.95 -3.91 -7.10
C PHE A 344 14.56 -4.39 -6.67
N PRO A 345 14.42 -5.17 -5.58
CA PRO A 345 13.12 -5.62 -5.11
C PRO A 345 12.21 -4.45 -4.73
N ILE A 346 10.97 -4.47 -5.21
CA ILE A 346 9.98 -3.43 -4.96
C ILE A 346 8.62 -4.06 -4.62
N THR A 347 7.84 -3.38 -3.79
CA THR A 347 6.51 -3.85 -3.37
C THR A 347 5.41 -3.00 -3.95
N ALA A 348 4.21 -3.57 -4.12
CA ALA A 348 3.05 -2.82 -4.57
C ALA A 348 2.80 -1.57 -3.72
N GLY A 349 2.50 -0.43 -4.37
CA GLY A 349 2.29 0.87 -3.73
C GLY A 349 3.57 1.64 -3.40
N SER A 350 4.76 1.07 -3.64
CA SER A 350 6.04 1.78 -3.45
C SER A 350 6.22 2.89 -4.48
N LEU A 351 6.86 3.99 -4.08
CA LEU A 351 7.17 5.13 -4.95
C LEU A 351 8.14 4.74 -6.07
N LEU A 352 7.75 5.05 -7.31
CA LEU A 352 8.57 4.91 -8.52
C LEU A 352 9.13 6.24 -9.02
N GLY A 353 8.46 7.34 -8.68
CA GLY A 353 8.82 8.68 -9.12
C GLY A 353 7.61 9.59 -9.02
N HIS A 354 7.65 10.69 -9.77
CA HIS A 354 6.54 11.61 -9.87
C HIS A 354 6.19 11.85 -11.33
N VAL A 355 4.95 12.25 -11.57
CA VAL A 355 4.48 12.64 -12.90
C VAL A 355 5.33 13.79 -13.43
N GLY A 356 5.79 13.65 -14.67
CA GLY A 356 6.58 14.65 -15.38
C GLY A 356 5.78 15.45 -16.38
N LYS A 357 6.49 16.17 -17.24
CA LYS A 357 5.90 17.04 -18.26
C LYS A 357 5.99 16.43 -19.65
N TYR A 358 4.97 16.70 -20.45
CA TYR A 358 4.93 16.39 -21.86
C TYR A 358 4.22 17.51 -22.62
N GLN A 359 4.73 17.86 -23.81
CA GLN A 359 4.13 18.87 -24.67
C GLN A 359 4.12 18.39 -26.11
N ASN A 360 2.94 18.29 -26.72
CA ASN A 360 2.80 18.04 -28.16
C ASN A 360 2.99 19.32 -28.98
N HIS A 361 3.18 19.16 -30.29
CA HIS A 361 3.31 20.28 -31.22
C HIS A 361 2.09 21.23 -31.21
N SER A 362 0.90 20.71 -30.90
CA SER A 362 -0.36 21.46 -30.82
C SER A 362 -0.63 22.06 -29.44
N ASP A 363 0.14 21.69 -28.41
CA ASP A 363 -0.07 22.16 -27.04
C ASP A 363 0.55 23.55 -26.84
N SER A 364 -0.21 24.46 -26.24
CA SER A 364 0.27 25.82 -25.92
C SER A 364 1.28 25.88 -24.76
N ALA A 365 1.31 24.85 -23.91
CA ALA A 365 2.22 24.73 -22.78
C ALA A 365 2.44 23.25 -22.39
N PRO A 366 3.51 22.92 -21.64
CA PRO A 366 3.71 21.58 -21.09
C PRO A 366 2.62 21.20 -20.07
N LYS A 367 2.09 19.98 -20.18
CA LYS A 367 1.07 19.41 -19.29
C LYS A 367 1.63 18.25 -18.47
N ASN A 368 0.96 17.94 -17.35
CA ASN A 368 1.25 16.74 -16.58
C ASN A 368 0.73 15.50 -17.33
N LEU A 369 1.61 14.52 -17.56
CA LEU A 369 1.26 13.29 -18.27
C LEU A 369 1.99 12.10 -17.65
N LEU A 370 1.26 11.03 -17.38
CA LEU A 370 1.81 9.73 -17.04
C LEU A 370 1.35 8.71 -18.08
N HIS A 371 2.30 8.03 -18.71
CA HIS A 371 2.01 6.87 -19.53
C HIS A 371 2.32 5.59 -18.74
N VAL A 372 1.39 4.64 -18.72
CA VAL A 372 1.57 3.32 -18.10
C VAL A 372 1.23 2.21 -19.09
N GLU A 373 2.16 1.28 -19.27
CA GLU A 373 2.00 0.10 -20.13
C GLU A 373 2.29 -1.17 -19.35
N MET A 374 1.58 -2.25 -19.68
CA MET A 374 1.89 -3.59 -19.22
C MET A 374 2.02 -4.54 -20.39
N PHE A 375 3.09 -5.33 -20.40
CA PHE A 375 3.34 -6.28 -21.47
C PHE A 375 4.07 -7.53 -20.99
N SER A 376 4.02 -8.59 -21.80
CA SER A 376 4.74 -9.84 -21.57
C SER A 376 5.45 -10.29 -22.84
N CYS A 377 6.72 -10.68 -22.72
CA CYS A 377 7.45 -11.37 -23.78
C CYS A 377 7.11 -12.89 -23.83
N GLU A 378 6.41 -13.41 -22.83
CA GLU A 378 5.92 -14.79 -22.76
C GLU A 378 4.51 -14.93 -23.35
N ASP A 379 4.13 -16.16 -23.71
CA ASP A 379 2.80 -16.48 -24.27
C ASP A 379 1.71 -16.45 -23.18
N VAL A 380 1.02 -15.32 -23.09
CA VAL A 380 -0.08 -15.09 -22.14
C VAL A 380 -1.27 -16.01 -22.41
N LYS A 381 -1.53 -16.38 -23.67
CA LYS A 381 -2.64 -17.27 -24.03
C LYS A 381 -2.37 -18.69 -23.53
N ALA A 382 -1.16 -19.19 -23.74
CA ALA A 382 -0.73 -20.49 -23.22
C ALA A 382 -0.74 -20.52 -21.69
N PHE A 383 -0.22 -19.46 -21.04
CA PHE A 383 -0.30 -19.33 -19.58
C PHE A 383 -1.75 -19.35 -19.08
N THR A 384 -2.64 -18.61 -19.74
CA THR A 384 -4.06 -18.52 -19.35
C THR A 384 -4.74 -19.88 -19.39
N ALA A 385 -4.46 -20.71 -20.40
CA ALA A 385 -5.00 -22.07 -20.46
C ALA A 385 -4.57 -22.93 -19.26
N LEU A 386 -3.28 -22.89 -18.91
CA LEU A 386 -2.74 -23.60 -17.74
C LEU A 386 -3.28 -23.04 -16.42
N SER A 387 -3.37 -21.71 -16.34
CA SER A 387 -3.85 -20.99 -15.16
C SER A 387 -5.31 -21.31 -14.87
N LYS A 388 -6.17 -21.33 -15.90
CA LYS A 388 -7.59 -21.68 -15.78
C LYS A 388 -7.79 -23.11 -15.30
N GLU A 389 -7.00 -24.06 -15.81
CA GLU A 389 -7.06 -25.47 -15.37
C GLU A 389 -6.76 -25.59 -13.87
N LYS A 390 -5.71 -24.91 -13.37
CA LYS A 390 -5.34 -24.96 -11.96
C LYS A 390 -6.29 -24.16 -11.07
N ALA A 391 -6.76 -23.02 -11.55
CA ALA A 391 -7.67 -22.14 -10.82
C ALA A 391 -9.04 -22.80 -10.53
N ALA A 392 -9.49 -23.72 -11.38
CA ALA A 392 -10.73 -24.48 -11.17
C ALA A 392 -10.76 -25.23 -9.84
N GLY A 393 -9.61 -25.69 -9.34
CA GLY A 393 -9.44 -26.40 -8.07
C GLY A 393 -9.25 -25.50 -6.85
N LEU A 394 -9.25 -24.17 -7.01
CA LEU A 394 -9.04 -23.25 -5.90
C LEU A 394 -10.26 -23.20 -4.96
N PRO A 395 -10.04 -22.99 -3.65
CA PRO A 395 -11.11 -22.82 -2.68
C PRO A 395 -12.06 -21.68 -3.05
N ALA A 396 -13.31 -21.74 -2.57
CA ALA A 396 -14.31 -20.69 -2.83
C ALA A 396 -13.87 -19.28 -2.38
N ALA A 397 -12.99 -19.18 -1.37
CA ALA A 397 -12.43 -17.91 -0.90
C ALA A 397 -11.52 -17.23 -1.95
N GLU A 398 -10.91 -18.00 -2.85
CA GLU A 398 -10.07 -17.51 -3.95
C GLU A 398 -10.88 -17.14 -5.21
N LYS A 399 -12.21 -17.33 -5.17
CA LYS A 399 -13.14 -16.97 -6.25
C LYS A 399 -13.75 -15.60 -5.97
N THR A 400 -12.92 -14.57 -6.17
CA THR A 400 -13.18 -13.17 -5.79
C THR A 400 -13.92 -12.35 -6.85
N LEU A 401 -14.33 -12.95 -7.97
CA LEU A 401 -15.09 -12.29 -9.03
C LEU A 401 -16.47 -12.95 -9.19
N VAL A 402 -17.51 -12.14 -9.39
CA VAL A 402 -18.86 -12.60 -9.76
C VAL A 402 -19.09 -12.24 -11.22
N LYS A 403 -19.37 -13.24 -12.06
CA LYS A 403 -19.82 -13.04 -13.44
C LYS A 403 -21.33 -12.87 -13.46
N ILE A 404 -21.76 -11.73 -13.98
CA ILE A 404 -23.15 -11.42 -14.35
C ILE A 404 -23.25 -11.65 -15.85
N PRO A 405 -23.79 -12.79 -16.31
CA PRO A 405 -23.88 -13.05 -17.74
C PRO A 405 -24.95 -12.16 -18.38
N LYS A 406 -24.84 -12.01 -19.70
CA LYS A 406 -25.91 -11.51 -20.55
C LYS A 406 -27.23 -12.22 -20.25
N ASP A 407 -28.34 -11.49 -20.37
CA ASP A 407 -29.71 -11.92 -20.07
C ASP A 407 -29.98 -12.21 -18.58
N SER A 408 -29.08 -11.80 -17.68
CA SER A 408 -29.37 -11.77 -16.23
C SER A 408 -30.46 -10.76 -15.92
N VAL A 409 -31.29 -11.06 -14.93
CA VAL A 409 -32.42 -10.22 -14.52
C VAL A 409 -31.93 -9.16 -13.53
N VAL A 410 -32.28 -7.90 -13.80
CA VAL A 410 -32.07 -6.77 -12.90
C VAL A 410 -33.44 -6.22 -12.50
N VAL A 411 -33.83 -6.44 -11.25
CA VAL A 411 -35.11 -5.98 -10.70
C VAL A 411 -35.04 -4.47 -10.45
N THR A 412 -35.97 -3.72 -11.03
CA THR A 412 -36.03 -2.27 -10.89
C THR A 412 -36.28 -1.90 -9.44
N HIS A 413 -35.46 -1.01 -8.88
CA HIS A 413 -35.67 -0.56 -7.52
C HIS A 413 -36.94 0.30 -7.41
N VAL A 414 -37.77 0.01 -6.40
CA VAL A 414 -38.87 0.89 -5.96
C VAL A 414 -38.69 1.26 -4.50
N GLU A 415 -39.18 2.43 -4.13
CA GLU A 415 -39.13 2.93 -2.75
C GLU A 415 -39.85 1.95 -1.80
N GLY A 416 -39.23 1.68 -0.65
CA GLY A 416 -39.72 0.71 0.32
C GLY A 416 -39.22 -0.73 0.12
N MET A 417 -38.38 -1.00 -0.89
CA MET A 417 -37.63 -2.26 -0.96
C MET A 417 -36.54 -2.30 0.13
N GLY A 418 -36.45 -3.41 0.85
CA GLY A 418 -35.50 -3.60 1.95
C GLY A 418 -35.59 -5.01 2.57
N PRO A 419 -34.92 -5.28 3.70
CA PRO A 419 -34.92 -6.61 4.32
C PRO A 419 -36.30 -7.19 4.65
N THR A 420 -37.27 -6.34 4.97
CA THR A 420 -38.66 -6.73 5.28
C THR A 420 -39.58 -6.79 4.06
N ASN A 421 -39.15 -6.23 2.93
CA ASN A 421 -39.85 -6.23 1.65
C ASN A 421 -38.82 -6.38 0.52
N PRO A 422 -38.19 -7.57 0.38
CA PRO A 422 -37.10 -7.76 -0.58
C PRO A 422 -37.63 -7.78 -2.02
N PRO A 423 -36.75 -7.53 -3.02
CA PRO A 423 -37.12 -7.66 -4.42
C PRO A 423 -37.62 -9.07 -4.75
N LYS A 424 -38.53 -9.15 -5.72
CA LYS A 424 -39.08 -10.42 -6.22
C LYS A 424 -38.80 -10.55 -7.71
N VAL A 425 -38.61 -11.78 -8.17
CA VAL A 425 -38.39 -12.08 -9.60
C VAL A 425 -39.57 -11.65 -10.48
N THR A 426 -40.78 -11.56 -9.91
CA THR A 426 -41.99 -11.07 -10.59
C THR A 426 -42.09 -9.55 -10.68
N ASP A 427 -41.25 -8.81 -9.97
CA ASP A 427 -41.27 -7.35 -10.00
C ASP A 427 -40.79 -6.83 -11.37
N PRO A 428 -41.13 -5.58 -11.75
CA PRO A 428 -40.65 -4.99 -12.99
C PRO A 428 -39.13 -5.06 -13.10
N HIS A 429 -38.64 -5.66 -14.18
CA HIS A 429 -37.21 -5.93 -14.36
C HIS A 429 -36.76 -5.64 -15.79
N LYS A 430 -35.46 -5.49 -15.95
CA LYS A 430 -34.76 -5.44 -17.24
C LYS A 430 -33.73 -6.56 -17.31
N THR A 431 -33.20 -6.79 -18.50
CA THR A 431 -32.15 -7.79 -18.73
C THR A 431 -30.82 -7.12 -19.09
N VAL A 432 -29.73 -7.70 -18.58
CA VAL A 432 -28.37 -7.24 -18.90
C VAL A 432 -28.02 -7.58 -20.36
N GLY A 433 -27.48 -6.63 -21.11
CA GLY A 433 -27.11 -6.80 -22.52
C GLY A 433 -25.75 -7.48 -22.75
N TYR A 434 -24.88 -7.45 -21.74
CA TYR A 434 -23.46 -7.83 -21.86
C TYR A 434 -23.00 -8.65 -20.65
N ASP A 435 -22.04 -9.54 -20.85
CA ASP A 435 -21.34 -10.18 -19.72
C ASP A 435 -20.58 -9.11 -18.93
N PHE A 436 -20.63 -9.20 -17.60
CA PHE A 436 -19.93 -8.27 -16.73
C PHE A 436 -19.37 -8.97 -15.49
N LEU A 437 -18.10 -8.75 -15.19
CA LEU A 437 -17.42 -9.25 -13.99
C LEU A 437 -17.37 -8.17 -12.92
N VAL A 438 -17.85 -8.49 -11.73
CA VAL A 438 -17.80 -7.61 -10.56
C VAL A 438 -16.92 -8.22 -9.48
N PRO A 439 -15.90 -7.50 -9.00
CA PRO A 439 -15.18 -7.85 -7.77
C PRO A 439 -16.13 -8.08 -6.59
N VAL A 440 -15.99 -9.20 -5.89
CA VAL A 440 -16.74 -9.48 -4.64
C VAL A 440 -16.50 -8.37 -3.61
N GLY A 441 -15.26 -7.89 -3.49
CA GLY A 441 -14.94 -6.78 -2.59
C GLY A 441 -15.71 -5.48 -2.91
N VAL A 442 -16.02 -5.21 -4.18
CA VAL A 442 -16.85 -4.06 -4.58
C VAL A 442 -18.30 -4.27 -4.16
N LEU A 443 -18.85 -5.47 -4.32
CA LEU A 443 -20.21 -5.81 -3.84
C LEU A 443 -20.30 -5.67 -2.31
N GLU A 444 -19.31 -6.19 -1.59
CA GLU A 444 -19.29 -6.15 -0.13
C GLU A 444 -19.12 -4.74 0.43
N ALA A 445 -18.39 -3.87 -0.27
CA ALA A 445 -18.19 -2.47 0.05
C ALA A 445 -19.39 -1.57 -0.29
N LEU A 446 -20.44 -2.09 -0.94
CA LEU A 446 -21.67 -1.33 -1.19
C LEU A 446 -22.28 -0.82 0.14
N PRO A 447 -22.92 0.35 0.16
CA PRO A 447 -23.66 0.85 1.32
C PRO A 447 -24.75 -0.13 1.79
N ALA A 448 -25.16 -0.03 3.06
CA ALA A 448 -26.13 -0.96 3.65
C ALA A 448 -27.49 -0.94 2.92
N GLU A 449 -27.93 0.23 2.45
CA GLU A 449 -29.14 0.44 1.67
C GLU A 449 -29.09 -0.19 0.27
N ARG A 450 -27.92 -0.61 -0.20
CA ARG A 450 -27.71 -1.32 -1.47
C ARG A 450 -27.46 -2.82 -1.30
N LYS A 451 -27.66 -3.34 -0.09
CA LYS A 451 -27.45 -4.75 0.26
C LYS A 451 -28.65 -5.28 1.03
N ILE A 452 -29.21 -6.40 0.60
CA ILE A 452 -30.26 -7.10 1.35
C ILE A 452 -29.84 -8.55 1.53
N LYS A 453 -30.01 -9.08 2.74
CA LYS A 453 -29.78 -10.51 3.03
C LYS A 453 -31.06 -11.12 3.56
N VAL A 454 -31.63 -12.06 2.81
CA VAL A 454 -32.91 -12.71 3.14
C VAL A 454 -32.65 -14.18 3.47
N PRO A 455 -33.11 -14.69 4.62
CA PRO A 455 -33.01 -16.11 4.94
C PRO A 455 -34.01 -16.93 4.11
N VAL A 456 -33.57 -18.08 3.63
CA VAL A 456 -34.39 -19.09 2.96
C VAL A 456 -34.34 -20.36 3.80
N VAL A 457 -35.44 -20.69 4.47
CA VAL A 457 -35.51 -21.85 5.36
C VAL A 457 -36.08 -23.04 4.58
N MET A 458 -35.27 -24.10 4.44
CA MET A 458 -35.67 -25.36 3.81
C MET A 458 -35.44 -26.51 4.81
N GLY A 459 -36.51 -26.92 5.50
CA GLY A 459 -36.43 -27.93 6.55
C GLY A 459 -35.58 -27.44 7.73
N ALA A 460 -34.54 -28.20 8.11
CA ALA A 460 -33.61 -27.83 9.18
C ALA A 460 -32.45 -26.94 8.72
N SER A 461 -32.33 -26.64 7.42
CA SER A 461 -31.25 -25.82 6.85
C SER A 461 -31.76 -24.42 6.53
N THR A 462 -30.96 -23.40 6.87
CA THR A 462 -31.20 -22.01 6.46
C THR A 462 -30.11 -21.59 5.49
N THR A 463 -30.48 -21.33 4.25
CA THR A 463 -29.62 -20.66 3.26
C THR A 463 -29.97 -19.17 3.20
N TYR A 464 -29.25 -18.40 2.39
CA TYR A 464 -29.51 -16.96 2.24
C TYR A 464 -29.48 -16.56 0.78
N THR A 465 -30.38 -15.65 0.42
CA THR A 465 -30.30 -14.86 -0.82
C THR A 465 -29.75 -13.48 -0.47
N LEU A 466 -28.64 -13.12 -1.09
CA LEU A 466 -28.06 -11.79 -1.09
C LEU A 466 -28.60 -11.02 -2.27
N TRP A 467 -29.11 -9.82 -2.05
CA TRP A 467 -29.45 -8.90 -3.11
C TRP A 467 -28.50 -7.73 -3.09
N TRP A 468 -28.02 -7.37 -4.26
CA TRP A 468 -27.05 -6.31 -4.46
C TRP A 468 -27.64 -5.30 -5.42
N ARG A 469 -27.71 -4.04 -5.01
CA ARG A 469 -28.15 -2.95 -5.88
C ARG A 469 -26.98 -2.34 -6.62
N LEU A 470 -26.96 -2.54 -7.93
CA LEU A 470 -25.99 -1.95 -8.83
C LEU A 470 -26.65 -0.85 -9.62
N ASP A 471 -26.18 0.36 -9.41
CA ASP A 471 -26.60 1.54 -10.14
C ASP A 471 -25.43 2.04 -10.98
N GLY A 472 -25.63 2.26 -12.28
CA GLY A 472 -24.60 2.79 -13.18
C GLY A 472 -23.49 1.82 -13.59
N LEU A 473 -23.64 0.52 -13.33
CA LEU A 473 -22.59 -0.48 -13.59
C LEU A 473 -22.92 -1.42 -14.76
N LEU A 474 -24.21 -1.66 -15.03
CA LEU A 474 -24.68 -2.60 -16.04
C LEU A 474 -25.41 -1.85 -17.15
N GLY A 475 -25.40 -2.41 -18.35
CA GLY A 475 -26.13 -1.89 -19.51
C GLY A 475 -27.11 -2.91 -20.08
N ASP A 476 -28.21 -2.44 -20.66
CA ASP A 476 -29.12 -3.28 -21.46
C ASP A 476 -28.58 -3.52 -22.88
N ALA A 477 -29.31 -4.28 -23.70
CA ALA A 477 -28.88 -4.61 -25.06
C ALA A 477 -28.76 -3.40 -26.00
N ASP A 478 -29.50 -2.33 -25.70
CA ASP A 478 -29.40 -1.04 -26.41
C ASP A 478 -28.21 -0.20 -25.88
N GLY A 479 -27.58 -0.67 -24.81
CA GLY A 479 -26.49 -0.04 -24.07
C GLY A 479 -26.91 1.21 -23.32
N ASN A 480 -28.16 1.25 -22.87
CA ASN A 480 -28.63 2.17 -21.84
C ASN A 480 -28.25 1.65 -20.46
N GLU A 481 -28.02 2.57 -19.53
CA GLU A 481 -27.70 2.25 -18.14
C GLU A 481 -28.84 1.50 -17.44
N LEU A 482 -28.47 0.48 -16.67
CA LEU A 482 -29.34 -0.26 -15.77
C LEU A 482 -29.07 0.10 -14.31
N ASN A 483 -30.16 0.23 -13.56
CA ASN A 483 -30.17 0.53 -12.14
C ASN A 483 -31.15 -0.43 -11.46
N GLY A 484 -30.65 -1.25 -10.52
CA GLY A 484 -31.52 -2.20 -9.84
C GLY A 484 -30.81 -3.32 -9.10
N TRP A 485 -31.59 -4.31 -8.70
CA TRP A 485 -31.20 -5.41 -7.82
C TRP A 485 -30.96 -6.69 -8.59
N PHE A 486 -29.86 -7.38 -8.28
CA PHE A 486 -29.65 -8.76 -8.67
C PHE A 486 -29.52 -9.65 -7.43
N ALA A 487 -29.87 -10.93 -7.55
CA ALA A 487 -29.85 -11.91 -6.47
C ALA A 487 -28.63 -12.83 -6.56
N GLU A 488 -28.10 -13.25 -5.42
CA GLU A 488 -27.07 -14.29 -5.30
C GLU A 488 -27.46 -15.26 -4.16
N PRO A 489 -27.46 -16.59 -4.37
CA PRO A 489 -27.20 -17.24 -5.65
C PRO A 489 -28.38 -17.05 -6.62
N ASP A 490 -28.06 -16.72 -7.87
CA ASP A 490 -28.92 -16.85 -9.03
C ASP A 490 -28.36 -17.99 -9.88
N ILE A 491 -29.23 -18.76 -10.55
CA ILE A 491 -28.84 -19.93 -11.35
C ILE A 491 -27.90 -19.59 -12.52
N LYS A 492 -27.87 -18.33 -12.95
CA LYS A 492 -27.01 -17.86 -14.04
C LYS A 492 -25.66 -17.31 -13.55
N LEU A 493 -25.55 -16.87 -12.30
CA LEU A 493 -24.33 -16.26 -11.78
C LEU A 493 -23.27 -17.32 -11.44
N SER A 494 -22.00 -16.98 -11.69
CA SER A 494 -20.87 -17.82 -11.35
C SER A 494 -19.76 -17.02 -10.68
N ARG A 495 -19.09 -17.65 -9.71
CA ARG A 495 -17.89 -17.09 -9.07
C ARG A 495 -16.63 -17.63 -9.74
N HIS A 496 -15.66 -16.74 -9.98
CA HIS A 496 -14.42 -17.01 -10.69
C HIS A 496 -13.22 -16.54 -9.89
N SER A 497 -12.09 -17.24 -10.04
CA SER A 497 -10.79 -16.73 -9.60
C SER A 497 -10.22 -15.77 -10.65
N PRO A 498 -9.48 -14.72 -10.26
CA PRO A 498 -8.72 -13.88 -11.20
C PRO A 498 -7.74 -14.69 -12.08
N PHE A 499 -7.26 -15.83 -11.57
CA PHE A 499 -6.39 -16.75 -12.32
C PHE A 499 -7.12 -17.54 -13.42
N GLU A 500 -8.44 -17.45 -13.54
CA GLU A 500 -9.16 -18.01 -14.68
C GLU A 500 -9.11 -17.11 -15.92
N TRP A 501 -8.74 -15.83 -15.77
CA TRP A 501 -8.76 -14.81 -16.82
C TRP A 501 -10.08 -14.80 -17.61
N GLU A 502 -11.19 -14.97 -16.89
CA GLU A 502 -12.52 -15.01 -17.48
C GLU A 502 -12.81 -13.68 -18.20
N GLY A 503 -13.35 -13.76 -19.42
CA GLY A 503 -13.62 -12.60 -20.27
C GLY A 503 -12.47 -12.15 -21.16
N PHE A 504 -11.23 -12.60 -20.93
CA PHE A 504 -10.08 -12.16 -21.73
C PHE A 504 -10.09 -12.73 -23.16
N SER A 505 -9.79 -11.87 -24.13
CA SER A 505 -9.60 -12.20 -25.54
C SER A 505 -8.13 -12.06 -25.92
N PHE A 506 -7.68 -12.87 -26.88
CA PHE A 506 -6.29 -12.88 -27.34
C PHE A 506 -6.28 -12.56 -28.83
N ILE A 507 -5.69 -11.42 -29.17
CA ILE A 507 -5.68 -10.83 -30.50
C ILE A 507 -4.24 -10.80 -30.99
N GLU A 508 -4.02 -11.10 -32.25
CA GLU A 508 -2.73 -10.91 -32.92
C GLU A 508 -2.93 -9.81 -33.95
N GLU A 509 -2.29 -8.67 -33.75
CA GLU A 509 -2.43 -7.52 -34.62
C GLU A 509 -1.36 -7.57 -35.73
N THR A 510 -1.73 -7.12 -36.92
CA THR A 510 -0.92 -7.25 -38.14
C THR A 510 -0.93 -5.99 -39.01
N VAL A 511 -1.73 -4.97 -38.65
CA VAL A 511 -1.95 -3.76 -39.45
C VAL A 511 -0.80 -2.77 -39.30
N SER A 512 -0.29 -2.23 -40.42
CA SER A 512 0.83 -1.29 -40.39
C SER A 512 0.45 0.10 -39.84
N ASN A 513 1.45 0.88 -39.39
CA ASN A 513 1.22 2.27 -39.00
C ASN A 513 0.63 3.12 -40.14
N ALA A 514 1.03 2.87 -41.39
CA ALA A 514 0.51 3.60 -42.55
C ALA A 514 -0.97 3.30 -42.78
N ASP A 515 -1.37 2.04 -42.65
CA ASP A 515 -2.79 1.64 -42.72
C ASP A 515 -3.60 2.30 -41.60
N HIS A 516 -3.10 2.25 -40.36
CA HIS A 516 -3.73 2.90 -39.21
C HIS A 516 -3.91 4.40 -39.41
N LEU A 517 -2.86 5.11 -39.82
CA LEU A 517 -2.91 6.57 -40.03
C LEU A 517 -3.83 6.94 -41.19
N ALA A 518 -3.76 6.23 -42.32
CA ALA A 518 -4.65 6.46 -43.45
C ALA A 518 -6.12 6.31 -43.06
N ALA A 519 -6.47 5.25 -42.31
CA ALA A 519 -7.81 5.05 -41.80
C ALA A 519 -8.26 6.16 -40.82
N SER A 520 -7.35 6.62 -39.96
CA SER A 520 -7.60 7.73 -39.02
C SER A 520 -7.90 9.03 -39.76
N LEU A 521 -7.04 9.41 -40.71
CA LEU A 521 -7.21 10.62 -41.52
C LEU A 521 -8.47 10.55 -42.38
N HIS A 522 -8.78 9.38 -42.95
CA HIS A 522 -10.01 9.15 -43.70
C HIS A 522 -11.26 9.35 -42.83
N ALA A 523 -11.27 8.77 -41.62
CA ALA A 523 -12.38 8.90 -40.68
C ALA A 523 -12.59 10.33 -40.19
N GLN A 524 -11.52 11.11 -40.08
CA GLN A 524 -11.54 12.53 -39.69
C GLN A 524 -11.81 13.49 -40.86
N GLU A 525 -11.99 12.96 -42.07
CA GLU A 525 -12.17 13.73 -43.31
C GLU A 525 -10.98 14.64 -43.67
N ASN A 526 -9.78 14.31 -43.18
CA ASN A 526 -8.54 15.09 -43.37
C ASN A 526 -7.76 14.72 -44.64
N LEU A 527 -8.28 13.84 -45.49
CA LEU A 527 -7.68 13.47 -46.79
C LEU A 527 -8.38 14.21 -47.94
N THR A 528 -7.60 14.68 -48.93
CA THR A 528 -8.14 15.22 -50.19
C THR A 528 -8.86 14.15 -51.00
N GLU A 529 -9.60 14.53 -52.05
CA GLU A 529 -10.29 13.55 -52.90
C GLU A 529 -9.31 12.58 -53.59
N GLU A 530 -8.16 13.10 -54.05
CA GLU A 530 -7.10 12.30 -54.64
C GLU A 530 -6.46 11.35 -53.61
N GLU A 531 -6.12 11.85 -52.43
CA GLU A 531 -5.54 11.05 -51.35
C GLU A 531 -6.50 9.96 -50.89
N ARG A 532 -7.81 10.25 -50.80
CA ARG A 532 -8.82 9.23 -50.47
C ARG A 532 -8.83 8.10 -51.49
N ALA A 533 -8.74 8.41 -52.78
CA ALA A 533 -8.69 7.39 -53.83
C ALA A 533 -7.42 6.55 -53.72
N THR A 534 -6.27 7.17 -53.44
CA THR A 534 -4.98 6.50 -53.29
C THR A 534 -4.93 5.60 -52.05
N TYR A 535 -5.38 6.07 -50.90
CA TYR A 535 -5.23 5.37 -49.61
C TYR A 535 -6.43 4.48 -49.24
N LEU A 536 -7.45 4.37 -50.09
CA LEU A 536 -8.60 3.49 -49.85
C LEU A 536 -8.22 2.03 -49.51
N PRO A 537 -7.21 1.41 -50.16
CA PRO A 537 -6.76 0.06 -49.78
C PRO A 537 -6.20 0.01 -48.35
N ASN A 538 -5.43 1.01 -47.94
CA ASN A 538 -4.87 1.12 -46.59
C ASN A 538 -5.98 1.26 -45.53
N VAL A 539 -7.02 2.06 -45.83
CA VAL A 539 -8.21 2.19 -44.99
C VAL A 539 -8.91 0.84 -44.84
N GLY A 540 -9.07 0.09 -45.93
CA GLY A 540 -9.64 -1.26 -45.92
C GLY A 540 -8.84 -2.21 -45.04
N ASN A 541 -7.52 -2.31 -45.26
CA ASN A 541 -6.62 -3.15 -44.46
C ASN A 541 -6.71 -2.84 -42.96
N ALA A 542 -6.74 -1.56 -42.60
CA ALA A 542 -6.85 -1.18 -41.20
C ALA A 542 -8.19 -1.58 -40.59
N ASN A 543 -9.30 -1.35 -41.31
CA ASN A 543 -10.63 -1.68 -40.83
C ASN A 543 -10.85 -3.20 -40.72
N ASP A 544 -10.23 -3.98 -41.59
CA ASP A 544 -10.20 -5.44 -41.52
C ASP A 544 -9.21 -5.98 -40.46
N GLY A 545 -8.45 -5.09 -39.83
CA GLY A 545 -7.49 -5.38 -38.77
C GLY A 545 -8.10 -6.08 -37.56
N PRO A 546 -7.42 -7.09 -36.97
CA PRO A 546 -7.96 -7.88 -35.85
C PRO A 546 -8.40 -7.07 -34.64
N ALA A 547 -7.63 -6.06 -34.19
CA ALA A 547 -8.02 -5.26 -33.03
C ALA A 547 -9.23 -4.37 -33.33
N LYS A 548 -9.26 -3.70 -34.50
CA LYS A 548 -10.39 -2.87 -34.91
C LYS A 548 -11.66 -3.70 -35.12
N GLN A 549 -11.58 -4.86 -35.77
CA GLN A 549 -12.70 -5.78 -35.92
C GLN A 549 -13.28 -6.23 -34.57
N HIS A 550 -12.43 -6.41 -33.56
CA HIS A 550 -12.88 -6.72 -32.21
C HIS A 550 -13.61 -5.52 -31.57
N LEU A 551 -13.05 -4.32 -31.71
CA LEU A 551 -13.66 -3.07 -31.21
C LEU A 551 -14.99 -2.76 -31.92
N TYR A 552 -15.08 -2.90 -33.25
CA TYR A 552 -16.33 -2.71 -34.00
C TYR A 552 -17.44 -3.61 -33.48
N LYS A 553 -17.16 -4.90 -33.27
CA LYS A 553 -18.14 -5.84 -32.70
C LYS A 553 -18.64 -5.44 -31.31
N MET A 554 -17.83 -4.70 -30.55
CA MET A 554 -18.18 -4.25 -29.20
C MET A 554 -18.89 -2.88 -29.19
N LEU A 555 -18.52 -1.98 -30.10
CA LEU A 555 -18.80 -0.54 -29.98
C LEU A 555 -19.63 0.06 -31.11
N ASP A 556 -19.60 -0.51 -32.32
CA ASP A 556 -20.22 0.08 -33.50
C ASP A 556 -21.74 -0.14 -33.53
N LYS A 557 -22.47 0.79 -32.90
CA LYS A 557 -23.93 0.75 -32.76
C LYS A 557 -24.69 1.29 -33.96
N ASN A 558 -24.09 2.18 -34.74
CA ASN A 558 -24.73 2.76 -35.93
C ASN A 558 -24.38 1.99 -37.21
N SER A 559 -23.49 0.99 -37.11
CA SER A 559 -23.00 0.18 -38.22
C SER A 559 -22.38 1.00 -39.34
N ASP A 560 -21.79 2.14 -38.99
CA ASP A 560 -21.12 3.02 -39.95
C ASP A 560 -19.67 2.58 -40.24
N ASN A 561 -19.19 1.53 -39.54
CA ASN A 561 -17.82 1.03 -39.58
C ASN A 561 -16.77 2.13 -39.32
N LYS A 562 -17.11 3.16 -38.53
CA LYS A 562 -16.20 4.19 -38.05
C LYS A 562 -16.03 4.04 -36.52
N LEU A 563 -14.80 4.24 -36.06
CA LEU A 563 -14.45 4.30 -34.64
C LEU A 563 -13.78 5.65 -34.42
N THR A 564 -14.59 6.67 -34.19
CA THR A 564 -14.10 8.01 -33.88
C THR A 564 -13.57 8.06 -32.44
N PRO A 565 -12.64 8.98 -32.12
CA PRO A 565 -12.21 9.20 -30.74
C PRO A 565 -13.37 9.52 -29.78
N ALA A 566 -14.43 10.16 -30.28
CA ALA A 566 -15.63 10.46 -29.50
C ALA A 566 -16.40 9.18 -29.11
N GLU A 567 -16.57 8.24 -30.05
CA GLU A 567 -17.24 6.96 -29.80
C GLU A 567 -16.43 6.09 -28.83
N ILE A 568 -15.11 6.06 -28.98
CA ILE A 568 -14.21 5.37 -28.06
C ILE A 568 -14.32 5.99 -26.66
N LYS A 569 -14.34 7.31 -26.55
CA LYS A 569 -14.46 8.01 -25.26
C LYS A 569 -15.81 7.73 -24.58
N GLU A 570 -16.90 7.76 -25.34
CA GLU A 570 -18.22 7.40 -24.83
C GLU A 570 -18.25 5.94 -24.35
N ALA A 571 -17.69 5.02 -25.14
CA ALA A 571 -17.59 3.62 -24.77
C ALA A 571 -16.78 3.41 -23.48
N LEU A 572 -15.61 4.03 -23.36
CA LEU A 572 -14.76 3.94 -22.17
C LEU A 572 -15.45 4.49 -20.92
N SER A 573 -16.39 5.42 -21.07
CA SER A 573 -17.17 5.98 -19.95
C SER A 573 -18.22 5.00 -19.38
N LYS A 574 -18.56 3.94 -20.13
CA LYS A 574 -19.58 2.95 -19.79
C LYS A 574 -18.93 1.64 -19.35
N PRO A 575 -19.13 1.18 -18.10
CA PRO A 575 -18.44 0.00 -17.57
C PRO A 575 -18.57 -1.26 -18.44
N TRP A 576 -19.77 -1.53 -18.95
CA TRP A 576 -20.06 -2.70 -19.79
C TRP A 576 -19.37 -2.69 -21.16
N PHE A 577 -18.80 -1.55 -21.59
CA PHE A 577 -17.96 -1.46 -22.78
C PHE A 577 -16.47 -1.38 -22.42
N SER A 578 -16.11 -0.62 -21.39
CA SER A 578 -14.72 -0.44 -20.97
C SER A 578 -14.08 -1.72 -20.41
N GLN A 579 -14.85 -2.57 -19.73
CA GLN A 579 -14.33 -3.84 -19.21
C GLN A 579 -13.92 -4.81 -20.34
N PRO A 580 -14.78 -5.13 -21.33
CA PRO A 580 -14.36 -5.96 -22.47
C PRO A 580 -13.14 -5.40 -23.23
N ILE A 581 -13.07 -4.08 -23.45
CA ILE A 581 -11.89 -3.43 -24.08
C ILE A 581 -10.63 -3.71 -23.25
N SER A 582 -10.70 -3.56 -21.93
CA SER A 582 -9.57 -3.84 -21.04
C SER A 582 -9.24 -5.33 -20.88
N GLN A 583 -10.09 -6.22 -21.38
CA GLN A 583 -9.87 -7.67 -21.36
C GLN A 583 -9.24 -8.16 -22.67
N MET A 584 -8.94 -7.26 -23.61
CA MET A 584 -8.16 -7.58 -24.80
C MET A 584 -6.67 -7.68 -24.46
N VAL A 585 -6.08 -8.85 -24.69
CA VAL A 585 -4.63 -9.05 -24.75
C VAL A 585 -4.23 -9.06 -26.22
N THR A 586 -3.38 -8.12 -26.63
CA THR A 586 -3.01 -7.98 -28.04
C THR A 586 -1.52 -8.22 -28.22
N ARG A 587 -1.17 -9.20 -29.06
CA ARG A 587 0.20 -9.41 -29.52
C ARG A 587 0.50 -8.43 -30.63
N TYR A 588 1.41 -7.50 -30.38
CA TYR A 588 1.86 -6.54 -31.38
C TYR A 588 3.22 -5.93 -31.03
N GLU A 589 3.83 -5.22 -31.97
CA GLU A 589 5.12 -4.60 -31.77
C GLU A 589 5.11 -3.54 -30.67
N SER A 590 6.16 -3.52 -29.85
CA SER A 590 6.37 -2.50 -28.83
C SER A 590 6.70 -1.15 -29.46
N GLU A 591 6.05 -0.08 -28.98
CA GLU A 591 6.32 1.31 -29.37
C GLU A 591 7.71 1.80 -28.91
N TRP A 592 8.32 1.08 -27.97
CA TRP A 592 9.57 1.49 -27.31
C TRP A 592 10.84 1.01 -28.03
N GLN A 593 10.69 0.32 -29.15
CA GLN A 593 11.76 0.03 -30.10
C GLN A 593 11.61 0.92 -31.34
N PHE A 594 12.54 1.86 -31.51
CA PHE A 594 12.55 2.72 -32.68
C PHE A 594 13.06 1.95 -33.91
N LYS A 595 12.26 1.93 -34.98
CA LYS A 595 12.65 1.46 -36.32
C LYS A 595 12.39 2.56 -37.31
N ARG A 596 13.43 3.04 -37.99
CA ARG A 596 13.33 4.20 -38.89
C ARG A 596 12.32 3.95 -40.00
N GLU A 597 12.34 2.75 -40.59
CA GLU A 597 11.51 2.35 -41.73
C GLU A 597 10.01 2.44 -41.39
N LYS A 598 9.64 2.14 -40.13
CA LYS A 598 8.26 2.21 -39.64
C LYS A 598 7.72 3.64 -39.64
N TRP A 599 8.57 4.61 -39.31
CA TRP A 599 8.18 6.02 -39.25
C TRP A 599 8.31 6.71 -40.59
N ASP A 600 9.33 6.37 -41.38
CA ASP A 600 9.49 6.87 -42.76
C ASP A 600 8.34 6.39 -43.67
N ALA A 601 7.71 5.25 -43.38
CA ALA A 601 6.50 4.79 -44.07
C ALA A 601 5.29 5.75 -43.93
N LEU A 602 5.33 6.70 -43.00
CA LEU A 602 4.28 7.71 -42.82
C LEU A 602 4.59 9.03 -43.55
N ASP A 603 5.77 9.18 -44.14
CA ASP A 603 6.25 10.46 -44.65
C ASP A 603 5.27 11.10 -45.66
N GLU A 604 4.75 10.31 -46.61
CA GLU A 604 3.80 10.82 -47.60
C GLU A 604 2.47 11.26 -46.96
N LEU A 605 1.90 10.46 -46.06
CA LEU A 605 0.68 10.79 -45.30
C LEU A 605 0.85 12.02 -44.38
N MET A 606 2.08 12.34 -44.00
CA MET A 606 2.44 13.49 -43.18
C MET A 606 2.89 14.71 -44.02
N GLY A 607 2.79 14.63 -45.35
CA GLY A 607 3.22 15.69 -46.26
C GLY A 607 4.74 15.95 -46.23
N HIS A 608 5.54 14.93 -45.91
CA HIS A 608 6.99 15.01 -45.83
C HIS A 608 7.66 14.39 -47.05
N SER A 609 8.66 15.08 -47.60
CA SER A 609 9.60 14.49 -48.56
C SER A 609 11.01 15.03 -48.35
N VAL A 610 12.02 14.39 -48.96
CA VAL A 610 13.41 14.88 -48.91
C VAL A 610 13.54 16.24 -49.61
N SER A 611 12.76 16.48 -50.67
CA SER A 611 12.73 17.75 -51.40
C SER A 611 11.93 18.85 -50.71
N ASP A 612 10.94 18.48 -49.89
CA ASP A 612 10.09 19.39 -49.13
C ASP A 612 9.89 18.86 -47.70
N PRO A 613 10.85 19.14 -46.79
CA PRO A 613 10.87 18.53 -45.48
C PRO A 613 9.86 19.17 -44.53
N HIS A 614 8.83 18.42 -44.15
CA HIS A 614 7.95 18.77 -43.03
C HIS A 614 8.69 18.76 -41.68
N GLN A 615 9.18 19.92 -41.25
CA GLN A 615 10.10 20.06 -40.10
C GLN A 615 9.54 19.49 -38.79
N GLN A 616 8.25 19.70 -38.51
CA GLN A 616 7.62 19.19 -37.30
C GLN A 616 7.60 17.67 -37.25
N TRP A 617 7.43 17.02 -38.41
CA TRP A 617 7.43 15.56 -38.50
C TRP A 617 8.83 14.98 -38.32
N VAL A 618 9.85 15.62 -38.90
CA VAL A 618 11.25 15.23 -38.68
C VAL A 618 11.62 15.31 -37.20
N GLU A 619 11.23 16.40 -36.53
CA GLU A 619 11.47 16.56 -35.09
C GLU A 619 10.69 15.53 -34.27
N GLU A 620 9.48 15.17 -34.69
CA GLU A 620 8.69 14.12 -34.03
C GLU A 620 9.38 12.75 -34.13
N LYS A 621 9.91 12.40 -35.30
CA LYS A 621 10.70 11.16 -35.48
C LYS A 621 11.91 11.14 -34.54
N LEU A 622 12.61 12.26 -34.38
CA LEU A 622 13.73 12.39 -33.44
C LEU A 622 13.28 12.28 -31.98
N ARG A 623 12.13 12.86 -31.62
CA ARG A 623 11.53 12.73 -30.28
C ARG A 623 11.22 11.27 -29.96
N ILE A 624 10.58 10.55 -30.89
CA ILE A 624 10.25 9.13 -30.73
C ILE A 624 11.52 8.29 -30.58
N GLU A 625 12.56 8.55 -31.38
CA GLU A 625 13.86 7.88 -31.26
C GLU A 625 14.47 8.09 -29.85
N ARG A 626 14.40 9.31 -29.30
CA ARG A 626 14.89 9.61 -27.94
C ARG A 626 14.07 8.93 -26.85
N LEU A 627 12.76 8.71 -27.05
CA LEU A 627 11.92 8.00 -26.10
C LEU A 627 12.25 6.50 -26.03
N SER A 628 12.78 5.92 -27.11
CA SER A 628 13.08 4.49 -27.19
C SER A 628 14.11 4.01 -26.15
N TRP A 629 13.94 2.77 -25.70
CA TRP A 629 14.83 2.14 -24.71
C TRP A 629 15.00 0.62 -24.91
N TRP A 630 14.13 -0.01 -25.71
CA TRP A 630 14.03 -1.47 -25.84
C TRP A 630 15.37 -2.16 -26.16
N ASP A 631 16.13 -1.62 -27.11
CA ASP A 631 17.39 -2.21 -27.57
C ASP A 631 18.46 -2.31 -26.48
N LYS A 632 18.38 -1.48 -25.43
CA LYS A 632 19.34 -1.55 -24.29
C LYS A 632 19.08 -2.75 -23.38
N LEU A 633 17.87 -3.31 -23.45
CA LEU A 633 17.38 -4.40 -22.59
C LEU A 633 17.31 -5.75 -23.32
N VAL A 634 17.46 -5.81 -24.65
CA VAL A 634 17.47 -7.07 -25.40
C VAL A 634 18.45 -8.08 -24.80
N GLY A 635 17.96 -9.28 -24.49
CA GLY A 635 18.73 -10.36 -23.89
C GLY A 635 18.93 -10.23 -22.37
N LYS A 636 18.36 -9.22 -21.72
CA LYS A 636 18.45 -8.98 -20.27
C LYS A 636 17.07 -9.07 -19.63
N HIS A 637 17.02 -9.57 -18.41
CA HIS A 637 15.81 -9.58 -17.56
C HIS A 637 14.56 -10.27 -18.16
N GLY A 638 14.67 -10.95 -19.30
CA GLY A 638 13.55 -11.59 -20.01
C GLY A 638 13.04 -10.81 -21.23
N ILE A 639 13.60 -9.64 -21.53
CA ILE A 639 13.33 -8.89 -22.77
C ILE A 639 14.06 -9.56 -23.93
N THR A 640 13.34 -9.84 -25.02
CA THR A 640 13.86 -10.53 -26.21
C THR A 640 14.06 -9.56 -27.37
N SER A 641 14.71 -10.04 -28.44
CA SER A 641 14.84 -9.27 -29.69
C SER A 641 13.55 -9.24 -30.51
N ASP A 642 12.59 -10.11 -30.21
CA ASP A 642 11.24 -10.06 -30.78
C ASP A 642 10.47 -8.95 -30.07
N ASN A 643 10.23 -7.85 -30.76
CA ASN A 643 9.48 -6.74 -30.20
C ASN A 643 7.96 -6.94 -30.29
N ASN A 644 7.47 -8.03 -30.91
CA ASN A 644 6.06 -8.40 -30.86
C ASN A 644 5.74 -9.08 -29.53
N VAL A 645 5.18 -8.30 -28.62
CA VAL A 645 4.89 -8.72 -27.25
C VAL A 645 3.40 -8.70 -26.96
N GLN A 646 3.00 -9.39 -25.89
CA GLN A 646 1.61 -9.48 -25.44
C GLN A 646 1.29 -8.27 -24.55
N HIS A 647 0.59 -7.29 -25.10
CA HIS A 647 0.14 -6.11 -24.37
C HIS A 647 -1.11 -6.43 -23.56
N ILE A 648 -1.12 -6.01 -22.30
CA ILE A 648 -2.18 -6.30 -21.33
C ILE A 648 -2.70 -4.96 -20.82
N HIS A 649 -3.99 -4.70 -20.94
CA HIS A 649 -4.54 -3.46 -20.39
C HIS A 649 -4.45 -3.46 -18.86
N LEU A 650 -3.85 -2.40 -18.30
CA LEU A 650 -3.61 -2.20 -16.88
C LEU A 650 -4.82 -2.53 -15.99
N LEU A 651 -5.96 -1.87 -16.24
CA LEU A 651 -7.16 -2.05 -15.41
C LEU A 651 -7.86 -3.41 -15.59
N GLY A 652 -7.70 -4.08 -16.73
CA GLY A 652 -8.29 -5.40 -16.93
C GLY A 652 -7.66 -6.42 -16.00
N LEU A 653 -6.32 -6.37 -15.87
CA LEU A 653 -5.60 -7.22 -14.93
C LEU A 653 -5.85 -6.78 -13.48
N LEU A 654 -5.64 -5.50 -13.16
CA LEU A 654 -5.80 -4.98 -11.80
C LEU A 654 -7.22 -5.16 -11.26
N GLY A 655 -8.26 -4.97 -12.07
CA GLY A 655 -9.65 -5.15 -11.67
C GLY A 655 -9.95 -6.58 -11.20
N GLY A 656 -9.24 -7.56 -11.76
CA GLY A 656 -9.26 -8.94 -11.30
C GLY A 656 -8.57 -9.13 -9.95
N PHE A 657 -7.35 -8.63 -9.78
CA PHE A 657 -6.50 -8.97 -8.64
C PHE A 657 -6.59 -8.03 -7.43
N LEU A 658 -7.01 -6.77 -7.61
CA LEU A 658 -7.32 -5.83 -6.51
C LEU A 658 -8.72 -6.06 -5.92
N SER A 659 -9.39 -7.15 -6.31
CA SER A 659 -10.72 -7.53 -5.85
C SER A 659 -10.68 -8.16 -4.46
N GLY A 660 -10.44 -7.34 -3.44
CA GLY A 660 -10.47 -7.81 -2.07
C GLY A 660 -10.35 -6.66 -1.10
N CYS A 661 -10.88 -6.86 0.10
CA CYS A 661 -10.62 -5.89 1.13
C CYS A 661 -9.11 -5.80 1.37
N PRO A 662 -8.48 -4.60 1.42
CA PRO A 662 -7.05 -4.51 1.67
C PRO A 662 -6.69 -5.34 2.90
N GLU A 663 -5.56 -6.05 2.91
CA GLU A 663 -5.23 -6.92 4.07
C GLU A 663 -5.23 -6.17 5.41
N LYS A 664 -4.84 -4.90 5.40
CA LYS A 664 -4.91 -4.01 6.58
C LYS A 664 -6.34 -3.77 7.11
N CYS A 665 -7.34 -3.96 6.24
CA CYS A 665 -8.75 -3.79 6.51
C CYS A 665 -9.45 -5.13 6.80
N LYS A 666 -8.87 -6.28 6.40
CA LYS A 666 -9.43 -7.57 6.77
C LYS A 666 -9.37 -7.78 8.27
N ALA A 667 -10.44 -8.31 8.85
CA ALA A 667 -10.51 -8.60 10.27
C ALA A 667 -11.17 -9.95 10.54
N GLU A 668 -10.47 -10.81 11.30
CA GLU A 668 -11.15 -11.88 12.05
C GLU A 668 -12.09 -11.23 13.06
N VAL A 669 -13.34 -11.69 13.15
CA VAL A 669 -14.37 -11.06 14.01
C VAL A 669 -15.01 -12.03 14.99
N TYR A 670 -15.45 -11.47 16.11
CA TYR A 670 -16.47 -12.04 16.99
C TYR A 670 -17.81 -11.38 16.67
N THR A 671 -18.83 -12.19 16.43
CA THR A 671 -20.20 -11.72 16.21
C THR A 671 -21.00 -11.78 17.51
N LEU A 672 -21.62 -10.67 17.87
CA LEU A 672 -22.44 -10.51 19.06
C LEU A 672 -23.85 -10.09 18.61
N ASP A 673 -24.86 -10.95 18.77
CA ASP A 673 -26.22 -10.60 18.33
C ASP A 673 -26.81 -9.46 19.18
N THR A 674 -27.42 -8.48 18.51
CA THR A 674 -28.14 -7.36 19.15
C THR A 674 -29.50 -7.14 18.51
N THR A 675 -30.35 -6.30 19.11
CA THR A 675 -31.70 -6.00 18.62
C THR A 675 -31.75 -5.33 17.25
N VAL A 676 -30.67 -4.66 16.83
CA VAL A 676 -30.59 -3.97 15.52
C VAL A 676 -29.81 -4.76 14.46
N GLY A 677 -29.29 -5.94 14.82
CA GLY A 677 -28.49 -6.79 13.95
C GLY A 677 -27.23 -7.36 14.62
N PRO A 678 -26.41 -8.12 13.88
CA PRO A 678 -25.14 -8.63 14.38
C PRO A 678 -24.14 -7.49 14.60
N TYR A 679 -23.65 -7.33 15.84
CA TYR A 679 -22.57 -6.42 16.19
C TYR A 679 -21.23 -7.17 16.08
N VAL A 680 -20.32 -6.71 15.23
CA VAL A 680 -19.08 -7.43 14.91
C VAL A 680 -17.87 -6.70 15.45
N VAL A 681 -17.06 -7.39 16.25
CA VAL A 681 -15.86 -6.82 16.87
C VAL A 681 -14.65 -7.57 16.34
N SER A 682 -13.63 -6.86 15.86
CA SER A 682 -12.41 -7.52 15.41
C SER A 682 -11.72 -8.24 16.57
N LYS A 683 -11.08 -9.36 16.27
CA LYS A 683 -10.28 -10.13 17.23
C LYS A 683 -9.19 -9.27 17.85
N LYS A 684 -8.52 -8.44 17.04
CA LYS A 684 -7.55 -7.43 17.49
C LYS A 684 -8.12 -6.54 18.60
N LEU A 685 -9.30 -5.96 18.39
CA LEU A 685 -9.91 -5.09 19.41
C LEU A 685 -10.47 -5.89 20.58
N PHE A 686 -11.02 -7.08 20.34
CA PHE A 686 -11.49 -7.96 21.40
C PHE A 686 -10.35 -8.36 22.34
N GLU A 687 -9.20 -8.75 21.80
CA GLU A 687 -7.97 -9.04 22.55
C GLU A 687 -7.41 -7.79 23.25
N PHE A 688 -7.49 -6.62 22.62
CA PHE A 688 -7.16 -5.34 23.27
C PHE A 688 -8.00 -5.10 24.53
N LEU A 689 -9.32 -5.35 24.49
CA LEU A 689 -10.17 -5.28 25.68
C LEU A 689 -9.76 -6.31 26.75
N LEU A 690 -9.53 -7.57 26.35
CA LEU A 690 -9.12 -8.63 27.28
C LEU A 690 -7.78 -8.35 27.96
N ALA A 691 -6.82 -7.76 27.22
CA ALA A 691 -5.52 -7.37 27.75
C ALA A 691 -5.62 -6.28 28.82
N ILE A 692 -6.60 -5.37 28.71
CA ILE A 692 -6.88 -4.35 29.73
C ILE A 692 -7.51 -4.98 30.97
N GLU A 693 -8.43 -5.93 30.80
CA GLU A 693 -9.15 -6.58 31.91
C GLU A 693 -8.29 -7.59 32.67
N ALA A 694 -7.25 -8.14 32.04
CA ALA A 694 -6.30 -9.12 32.55
C ALA A 694 -6.93 -10.40 33.13
N TYR A 695 -6.58 -11.55 32.55
CA TYR A 695 -7.05 -12.85 33.05
C TYR A 695 -6.56 -13.13 34.48
N ARG A 696 -7.48 -13.56 35.34
CA ARG A 696 -7.20 -14.16 36.65
C ARG A 696 -7.92 -15.50 36.74
N GLU A 697 -7.16 -16.53 37.10
CA GLU A 697 -7.68 -17.89 37.30
C GLU A 697 -8.64 -17.99 38.50
N HIS A 698 -8.36 -17.23 39.56
CA HIS A 698 -9.15 -17.21 40.78
C HIS A 698 -9.87 -15.87 40.98
N PRO A 699 -11.02 -15.85 41.69
CA PRO A 699 -11.70 -14.62 42.08
C PRO A 699 -10.77 -13.66 42.84
N TYR A 700 -10.90 -12.37 42.55
CA TYR A 700 -10.08 -11.32 43.15
C TYR A 700 -10.93 -10.07 43.48
N ALA A 701 -10.43 -9.21 44.37
CA ALA A 701 -11.04 -7.93 44.69
C ALA A 701 -10.01 -6.81 44.53
N LEU A 702 -10.40 -5.73 43.85
CA LEU A 702 -9.52 -4.58 43.62
C LEU A 702 -9.43 -3.70 44.87
N SER A 703 -8.39 -2.86 44.92
CA SER A 703 -8.14 -1.95 46.05
C SER A 703 -9.04 -0.70 46.05
N ASP A 704 -9.84 -0.49 45.00
CA ASP A 704 -10.75 0.65 44.93
C ASP A 704 -12.02 0.45 45.78
N ALA A 705 -12.85 1.50 45.87
CA ALA A 705 -14.05 1.51 46.71
C ALA A 705 -15.32 1.01 45.99
N ASN A 706 -15.29 0.86 44.66
CA ASN A 706 -16.49 0.66 43.84
C ASN A 706 -16.60 -0.74 43.24
N SER A 707 -15.49 -1.45 43.09
CA SER A 707 -15.42 -2.80 42.53
C SER A 707 -15.81 -3.87 43.55
N GLY A 708 -16.49 -4.91 43.07
CA GLY A 708 -16.79 -6.11 43.82
C GLY A 708 -15.78 -7.24 43.59
N VAL A 709 -16.13 -8.44 44.06
CA VAL A 709 -15.38 -9.67 43.73
C VAL A 709 -15.52 -9.93 42.23
N THR A 710 -14.40 -10.06 41.55
CA THR A 710 -14.31 -10.13 40.09
C THR A 710 -13.71 -11.48 39.66
N ILE A 711 -14.21 -12.05 38.57
CA ILE A 711 -13.77 -13.34 38.02
C ILE A 711 -13.35 -13.23 36.55
N GLY A 712 -12.38 -14.06 36.14
CA GLY A 712 -11.92 -14.15 34.74
C GLY A 712 -11.43 -12.80 34.20
N TYR A 713 -11.95 -12.39 33.04
CA TYR A 713 -11.68 -11.10 32.40
C TYR A 713 -12.68 -10.03 32.87
N GLY A 714 -12.56 -9.60 34.13
CA GLY A 714 -13.26 -8.40 34.61
C GLY A 714 -14.77 -8.56 34.90
N TYR A 715 -15.28 -9.78 35.10
CA TYR A 715 -16.68 -9.99 35.45
C TYR A 715 -16.93 -9.71 36.94
N ASP A 716 -17.41 -8.49 37.26
CA ASP A 716 -17.65 -8.01 38.63
C ASP A 716 -19.00 -8.52 39.17
N LEU A 717 -18.95 -9.44 40.15
CA LEU A 717 -20.11 -10.03 40.83
C LEU A 717 -20.85 -9.01 41.71
N GLY A 718 -20.17 -7.98 42.20
CA GLY A 718 -20.78 -6.91 43.00
C GLY A 718 -21.81 -6.08 42.23
N GLN A 719 -21.86 -6.22 40.90
CA GLN A 719 -22.77 -5.52 40.00
C GLN A 719 -23.84 -6.42 39.37
N GLN A 720 -23.88 -7.72 39.70
CA GLN A 720 -24.82 -8.67 39.10
C GLN A 720 -26.03 -8.98 40.00
N THR A 721 -27.03 -9.65 39.42
CA THR A 721 -28.17 -10.23 40.15
C THR A 721 -28.02 -11.75 40.21
N ALA A 722 -28.66 -12.39 41.19
CA ALA A 722 -28.61 -13.85 41.34
C ALA A 722 -29.07 -14.59 40.07
N ALA A 723 -30.22 -14.20 39.51
CA ALA A 723 -30.76 -14.79 38.28
C ALA A 723 -29.80 -14.68 37.09
N ARG A 724 -28.99 -13.62 37.03
CA ARG A 724 -28.01 -13.41 35.96
C ARG A 724 -26.78 -14.27 36.15
N VAL A 725 -26.28 -14.36 37.38
CA VAL A 725 -25.17 -15.26 37.73
C VAL A 725 -25.55 -16.71 37.40
N ASP A 726 -26.77 -17.14 37.71
CA ASP A 726 -27.28 -18.46 37.32
C ASP A 726 -27.25 -18.68 35.81
N ALA A 727 -27.80 -17.74 35.05
CA ALA A 727 -27.92 -17.88 33.61
C ALA A 727 -26.55 -17.90 32.89
N GLU A 728 -25.60 -17.09 33.36
CA GLU A 728 -24.31 -16.88 32.67
C GLU A 728 -23.20 -17.82 33.13
N LEU A 729 -23.30 -18.37 34.35
CA LEU A 729 -22.27 -19.24 34.92
C LEU A 729 -22.58 -20.74 34.83
N LYS A 730 -23.83 -21.14 34.56
CA LYS A 730 -24.29 -22.55 34.58
C LYS A 730 -23.45 -23.54 33.75
N ASP A 731 -22.88 -23.08 32.63
CA ASP A 731 -22.10 -23.92 31.70
C ASP A 731 -20.58 -23.74 31.91
N LEU A 732 -20.18 -22.93 32.91
CA LEU A 732 -18.80 -22.54 33.18
C LEU A 732 -18.29 -23.02 34.55
N TYR A 733 -19.20 -23.17 35.52
CA TYR A 733 -18.94 -23.57 36.89
C TYR A 733 -19.96 -24.61 37.36
N THR A 734 -19.63 -25.36 38.41
CA THR A 734 -20.58 -26.28 39.06
C THR A 734 -21.67 -25.52 39.82
N PRO A 735 -22.87 -26.11 40.03
CA PRO A 735 -23.94 -25.47 40.81
C PRO A 735 -23.49 -25.04 42.21
N GLU A 736 -22.63 -25.82 42.87
CA GLU A 736 -22.09 -25.53 44.19
C GLU A 736 -21.17 -24.30 44.18
N GLU A 737 -20.31 -24.17 43.16
CA GLU A 737 -19.46 -23.00 42.97
C GLU A 737 -20.29 -21.75 42.66
N ILE A 738 -21.34 -21.87 41.85
CA ILE A 738 -22.25 -20.76 41.53
C ILE A 738 -22.92 -20.22 42.79
N GLU A 739 -23.43 -21.09 43.67
CA GLU A 739 -24.03 -20.67 44.94
C GLU A 739 -23.01 -19.94 45.84
N ARG A 740 -21.77 -20.42 45.89
CA ARG A 740 -20.69 -19.73 46.63
C ARG A 740 -20.36 -18.35 46.04
N LEU A 741 -20.29 -18.25 44.72
CA LEU A 741 -20.06 -16.97 44.01
C LEU A 741 -21.21 -15.99 44.21
N LYS A 742 -22.47 -16.46 44.30
CA LYS A 742 -23.62 -15.60 44.62
C LYS A 742 -23.50 -14.92 45.98
N GLY A 743 -22.79 -15.52 46.92
CA GLY A 743 -22.52 -14.87 48.20
C GLY A 743 -21.67 -13.60 48.06
N ALA A 744 -21.00 -13.35 46.93
CA ALA A 744 -20.29 -12.11 46.64
C ALA A 744 -21.18 -10.99 46.07
N LEU A 745 -22.43 -11.28 45.71
CA LEU A 745 -23.34 -10.31 45.09
C LEU A 745 -23.56 -9.08 45.99
N GLY A 746 -23.52 -7.91 45.37
CA GLY A 746 -23.72 -6.62 46.04
C GLY A 746 -22.57 -6.13 46.93
N LYS A 747 -21.55 -6.95 47.18
CA LYS A 747 -20.37 -6.57 47.98
C LYS A 747 -19.40 -5.75 47.14
N LYS A 748 -18.92 -4.62 47.68
CA LYS A 748 -18.01 -3.67 47.02
C LYS A 748 -16.95 -3.16 47.98
N GLY A 749 -15.82 -2.72 47.45
CA GLY A 749 -14.76 -2.10 48.25
C GLY A 749 -14.25 -3.04 49.36
N GLN A 750 -14.32 -2.59 50.62
CA GLN A 750 -13.80 -3.39 51.73
C GLN A 750 -14.58 -4.69 51.92
N ASP A 751 -15.91 -4.67 51.79
CA ASP A 751 -16.74 -5.88 51.92
C ASP A 751 -16.39 -6.94 50.88
N ALA A 752 -15.98 -6.53 49.67
CA ALA A 752 -15.53 -7.44 48.63
C ALA A 752 -14.15 -8.04 48.95
N ARG A 753 -13.22 -7.23 49.47
CA ARG A 753 -11.89 -7.70 49.91
C ARG A 753 -11.98 -8.63 51.11
N ASP A 754 -12.89 -8.35 52.03
CA ASP A 754 -13.15 -9.20 53.17
C ASP A 754 -13.84 -10.51 52.73
N TYR A 755 -14.64 -10.51 51.66
CA TYR A 755 -15.33 -11.72 51.21
C TYR A 755 -14.52 -12.61 50.27
N VAL A 756 -13.57 -12.07 49.50
CA VAL A 756 -12.88 -12.78 48.39
C VAL A 756 -12.24 -14.11 48.80
N HIS A 757 -11.76 -14.24 50.03
CA HIS A 757 -11.15 -15.47 50.54
C HIS A 757 -12.13 -16.65 50.62
N ASN A 758 -13.44 -16.40 50.71
CA ASN A 758 -14.47 -17.45 50.73
C ASN A 758 -14.67 -18.13 49.36
N VAL A 759 -14.23 -17.46 48.29
CA VAL A 759 -14.37 -17.94 46.90
C VAL A 759 -13.02 -18.15 46.22
N SER A 760 -11.90 -17.94 46.90
CA SER A 760 -10.55 -18.03 46.30
C SER A 760 -10.17 -19.43 45.83
N SER A 761 -10.83 -20.47 46.34
CA SER A 761 -10.62 -21.86 45.89
C SER A 761 -11.26 -22.17 44.54
N ILE A 762 -12.15 -21.32 44.05
CA ILE A 762 -12.84 -21.50 42.77
C ILE A 762 -11.88 -21.07 41.66
N SER A 763 -11.77 -21.87 40.60
CA SER A 763 -10.89 -21.60 39.46
C SER A 763 -11.68 -21.60 38.16
N ILE A 764 -11.29 -20.74 37.22
CA ILE A 764 -11.83 -20.75 35.85
C ILE A 764 -10.70 -20.90 34.84
N SER A 765 -10.83 -21.86 33.93
CA SER A 765 -9.89 -22.02 32.82
C SER A 765 -9.91 -20.81 31.90
N LYS A 766 -8.80 -20.56 31.18
CA LYS A 766 -8.71 -19.44 30.23
C LYS A 766 -9.80 -19.51 29.15
N ASP A 767 -10.13 -20.71 28.68
CA ASP A 767 -11.19 -20.93 27.69
C ASP A 767 -12.58 -20.60 28.24
N ASN A 768 -12.88 -21.03 29.47
CA ASN A 768 -14.16 -20.69 30.10
C ASN A 768 -14.24 -19.20 30.47
N ALA A 769 -13.13 -18.57 30.85
CA ALA A 769 -13.06 -17.13 31.07
C ALA A 769 -13.29 -16.35 29.76
N LEU A 770 -12.80 -16.86 28.62
CA LEU A 770 -13.07 -16.28 27.31
C LEU A 770 -14.57 -16.41 26.95
N LYS A 771 -15.20 -17.56 27.21
CA LYS A 771 -16.66 -17.73 27.03
C LYS A 771 -17.45 -16.72 27.87
N LEU A 772 -17.09 -16.57 29.16
CA LEU A 772 -17.71 -15.59 30.04
C LEU A 772 -17.53 -14.16 29.53
N ALA A 773 -16.35 -13.84 29.02
CA ALA A 773 -16.06 -12.54 28.41
C ALA A 773 -16.95 -12.26 27.19
N VAL A 774 -17.17 -13.25 26.31
CA VAL A 774 -18.07 -13.12 25.14
C VAL A 774 -19.50 -12.88 25.60
N ILE A 775 -19.99 -13.63 26.58
CA ILE A 775 -21.34 -13.44 27.17
C ILE A 775 -21.49 -12.03 27.72
N MET A 776 -20.53 -11.57 28.54
CA MET A 776 -20.54 -10.24 29.12
C MET A 776 -20.52 -9.14 28.05
N LYS A 777 -19.64 -9.28 27.05
CA LYS A 777 -19.44 -8.30 25.98
C LYS A 777 -20.64 -8.23 25.04
N LYS A 778 -21.39 -9.31 24.85
CA LYS A 778 -22.69 -9.29 24.14
C LYS A 778 -23.68 -8.30 24.76
N ARG A 779 -23.77 -8.23 26.09
CA ARG A 779 -24.63 -7.24 26.77
C ARG A 779 -24.15 -5.81 26.55
N TYR A 780 -22.85 -5.58 26.60
CA TYR A 780 -22.31 -4.25 26.35
C TYR A 780 -22.49 -3.85 24.88
N ALA A 781 -22.40 -4.78 23.93
CA ALA A 781 -22.73 -4.52 22.54
C ALA A 781 -24.21 -4.10 22.38
N GLN A 782 -25.13 -4.72 23.12
CA GLN A 782 -26.52 -4.26 23.18
C GLN A 782 -26.62 -2.81 23.69
N GLN A 783 -25.91 -2.50 24.79
CA GLN A 783 -25.86 -1.13 25.32
C GLN A 783 -25.26 -0.12 24.33
N VAL A 784 -24.31 -0.54 23.49
CA VAL A 784 -23.76 0.31 22.43
C VAL A 784 -24.85 0.65 21.43
N VAL A 785 -25.56 -0.35 20.89
CA VAL A 785 -26.58 -0.11 19.85
C VAL A 785 -27.82 0.60 20.37
N ASP A 786 -28.12 0.51 21.67
CA ASP A 786 -29.19 1.29 22.30
C ASP A 786 -28.91 2.81 22.23
N VAL A 787 -27.64 3.21 22.13
CA VAL A 787 -27.22 4.63 22.06
C VAL A 787 -26.74 5.02 20.67
N TYR A 788 -26.03 4.13 19.99
CA TYR A 788 -25.37 4.32 18.71
C TYR A 788 -25.80 3.19 17.74
N PRO A 789 -27.07 3.11 17.33
CA PRO A 789 -27.57 2.00 16.52
C PRO A 789 -26.84 1.87 15.17
N LYS A 790 -26.41 3.00 14.58
CA LYS A 790 -25.62 3.04 13.33
C LYS A 790 -24.20 2.48 13.48
N ALA A 791 -23.73 2.17 14.69
CA ALA A 791 -22.39 1.61 14.91
C ALA A 791 -22.18 0.27 14.19
N ILE A 792 -23.24 -0.53 14.00
CA ILE A 792 -23.17 -1.82 13.28
C ILE A 792 -22.70 -1.69 11.83
N ASN A 793 -22.79 -0.50 11.25
CA ASN A 793 -22.41 -0.22 9.86
C ASN A 793 -20.91 0.11 9.72
N LEU A 794 -20.19 0.30 10.83
CA LEU A 794 -18.77 0.64 10.80
C LEU A 794 -17.88 -0.61 10.72
N HIS A 795 -16.61 -0.40 10.37
CA HIS A 795 -15.58 -1.42 10.42
C HIS A 795 -15.50 -2.11 11.82
N PRO A 796 -15.19 -3.42 11.92
CA PRO A 796 -15.15 -4.15 13.19
C PRO A 796 -14.20 -3.56 14.25
N ASP A 797 -13.10 -2.92 13.84
CA ASP A 797 -12.22 -2.16 14.75
C ASP A 797 -12.95 -0.93 15.35
N CYS A 798 -13.72 -0.18 14.55
CA CYS A 798 -14.51 0.95 15.03
C CYS A 798 -15.59 0.49 16.02
N GLN A 799 -16.26 -0.62 15.70
CA GLN A 799 -17.21 -1.26 16.61
C GLN A 799 -16.52 -1.69 17.92
N GLY A 800 -15.35 -2.33 17.84
CA GLY A 800 -14.55 -2.68 19.01
C GLY A 800 -14.20 -1.48 19.90
N VAL A 801 -13.88 -0.32 19.31
CA VAL A 801 -13.60 0.92 20.05
C VAL A 801 -14.84 1.46 20.77
N LEU A 802 -16.02 1.44 20.13
CA LEU A 802 -17.27 1.89 20.76
C LEU A 802 -17.71 0.94 21.87
N LEU A 803 -17.55 -0.38 21.66
CA LEU A 803 -17.72 -1.37 22.72
C LEU A 803 -16.79 -1.07 23.90
N SER A 804 -15.51 -0.82 23.62
CA SER A 804 -14.51 -0.47 24.63
C SER A 804 -14.91 0.77 25.44
N LEU A 805 -15.44 1.80 24.77
CA LEU A 805 -15.94 3.02 25.40
C LEU A 805 -17.12 2.73 26.34
N VAL A 806 -18.11 1.97 25.88
CA VAL A 806 -19.30 1.64 26.68
C VAL A 806 -18.98 0.68 27.81
N VAL A 807 -18.05 -0.27 27.63
CA VAL A 807 -17.52 -1.10 28.74
C VAL A 807 -16.88 -0.21 29.82
N ASN A 808 -16.12 0.82 29.44
CA ASN A 808 -15.47 1.70 30.40
C ASN A 808 -16.42 2.70 31.07
N ARG A 809 -17.39 3.25 30.34
CA ARG A 809 -18.20 4.39 30.80
C ARG A 809 -19.68 4.09 30.98
N GLY A 810 -20.18 2.95 30.51
CA GLY A 810 -21.61 2.68 30.36
C GLY A 810 -22.26 3.51 29.25
N ASN A 811 -23.56 3.32 29.05
CA ASN A 811 -24.31 3.90 27.92
C ASN A 811 -25.07 5.21 28.24
N SER A 812 -24.91 5.76 29.45
CA SER A 812 -25.59 7.01 29.82
C SER A 812 -24.95 8.24 29.14
N LEU A 813 -25.78 9.06 28.51
CA LEU A 813 -25.40 10.35 27.90
C LEU A 813 -25.64 11.57 28.82
N SER A 814 -26.29 11.37 29.96
CA SER A 814 -26.68 12.44 30.89
C SER A 814 -26.01 12.30 32.26
N GLY A 815 -26.01 13.38 33.03
CA GLY A 815 -25.55 13.38 34.41
C GLY A 815 -26.55 14.08 35.31
N SER A 816 -26.74 13.57 36.53
CA SER A 816 -27.69 14.13 37.50
C SER A 816 -27.31 15.52 38.04
N THR A 817 -26.16 16.06 37.63
CA THR A 817 -25.68 17.42 37.96
C THR A 817 -24.95 18.00 36.74
N PRO A 818 -24.80 19.33 36.63
CA PRO A 818 -24.04 19.96 35.54
C PRO A 818 -22.60 19.42 35.43
N ALA A 819 -21.93 19.21 36.56
CA ALA A 819 -20.58 18.62 36.59
C ALA A 819 -20.55 17.18 36.07
N LYS A 820 -21.56 16.35 36.40
CA LYS A 820 -21.67 14.98 35.87
C LYS A 820 -22.05 14.97 34.39
N ALA A 821 -22.88 15.92 33.94
CA ALA A 821 -23.24 16.08 32.53
C ALA A 821 -22.02 16.47 31.69
N LEU A 822 -21.16 17.36 32.19
CA LEU A 822 -19.91 17.73 31.52
C LEU A 822 -18.95 16.54 31.36
N LYS A 823 -19.00 15.53 32.25
CA LYS A 823 -18.24 14.26 32.10
C LYS A 823 -18.81 13.33 31.01
N ARG A 824 -19.97 13.63 30.43
CA ARG A 824 -20.62 12.87 29.35
C ARG A 824 -20.66 13.60 28.01
N LEU A 825 -20.08 14.79 27.95
CA LEU A 825 -20.10 15.67 26.77
C LEU A 825 -19.68 14.94 25.49
N GLU A 826 -18.52 14.29 25.49
CA GLU A 826 -17.98 13.67 24.29
C GLU A 826 -18.80 12.43 23.86
N MET A 827 -19.40 11.70 24.80
CA MET A 827 -20.32 10.60 24.46
C MET A 827 -21.60 11.11 23.78
N LYS A 828 -22.09 12.28 24.23
CA LYS A 828 -23.23 12.96 23.59
C LYS A 828 -22.85 13.47 22.20
N GLN A 829 -21.67 14.07 22.07
CA GLN A 829 -21.15 14.52 20.77
C GLN A 829 -20.96 13.36 19.80
N ILE A 830 -20.49 12.18 20.24
CA ILE A 830 -20.43 10.98 19.38
C ILE A 830 -21.83 10.59 18.89
N LYS A 831 -22.87 10.74 19.73
CA LYS A 831 -24.26 10.49 19.29
C LYS A 831 -24.67 11.51 18.23
N GLU A 832 -24.40 12.79 18.46
CA GLU A 832 -24.67 13.86 17.51
C GLU A 832 -23.91 13.65 16.19
N ASP A 833 -22.65 13.19 16.25
CA ASP A 833 -21.83 12.87 15.09
C ASP A 833 -22.46 11.71 14.28
N PHE A 834 -23.01 10.67 14.92
CA PHE A 834 -23.78 9.61 14.25
C PHE A 834 -25.13 10.09 13.69
N ASP A 835 -25.84 10.95 14.42
CA ASP A 835 -27.13 11.49 13.99
C ASP A 835 -26.97 12.39 12.75
N ASN A 836 -25.80 13.03 12.59
CA ASN A 836 -25.43 13.86 11.44
C ASN A 836 -24.62 13.12 10.36
N ASP A 837 -24.46 11.79 10.46
CA ASP A 837 -23.69 10.96 9.52
C ASP A 837 -22.21 11.40 9.34
N LYS A 838 -21.56 11.80 10.44
CA LYS A 838 -20.16 12.24 10.50
C LYS A 838 -19.28 11.39 11.45
N PRO A 839 -19.17 10.06 11.24
CA PRO A 839 -18.36 9.20 12.11
C PRO A 839 -16.86 9.55 12.10
N GLU A 840 -16.37 10.28 11.10
CA GLU A 840 -15.00 10.78 11.01
C GLU A 840 -14.61 11.77 12.12
N LEU A 841 -15.59 12.35 12.83
CA LEU A 841 -15.33 13.25 13.96
C LEU A 841 -15.08 12.51 15.28
N ILE A 842 -15.48 11.24 15.39
CA ILE A 842 -15.40 10.43 16.62
C ILE A 842 -13.98 10.34 17.21
N PRO A 843 -12.90 10.15 16.41
CA PRO A 843 -11.53 10.15 16.93
C PRO A 843 -11.17 11.44 17.69
N SER A 844 -11.60 12.60 17.20
CA SER A 844 -11.38 13.88 17.88
C SER A 844 -12.12 13.94 19.22
N ARG A 845 -13.32 13.35 19.31
CA ARG A 845 -14.09 13.24 20.57
C ARG A 845 -13.39 12.33 21.56
N LEU A 846 -12.86 11.20 21.10
CA LEU A 846 -12.08 10.26 21.92
C LEU A 846 -10.84 10.93 22.51
N ARG A 847 -10.07 11.70 21.70
CA ARG A 847 -8.92 12.45 22.19
C ARG A 847 -9.32 13.56 23.16
N SER A 848 -10.37 14.32 22.86
CA SER A 848 -10.87 15.39 23.74
C SER A 848 -11.31 14.85 25.11
N MET A 849 -11.82 13.61 25.16
CA MET A 849 -12.25 12.95 26.39
C MET A 849 -11.09 12.70 27.38
N LYS A 850 -9.81 12.74 26.92
CA LYS A 850 -8.62 12.56 27.78
C LYS A 850 -8.54 13.56 28.92
N ARG A 851 -9.11 14.76 28.76
CA ARG A 851 -9.21 15.80 29.80
C ARG A 851 -9.80 15.31 31.12
N LEU A 852 -10.56 14.21 31.10
CA LEU A 852 -11.16 13.62 32.28
C LEU A 852 -10.17 12.87 33.18
N TRP A 853 -8.97 12.54 32.66
CA TRP A 853 -8.01 11.65 33.32
C TRP A 853 -6.55 12.11 33.21
N GLU A 854 -6.21 12.95 32.23
CA GLU A 854 -4.81 13.32 31.96
C GLU A 854 -4.10 14.04 33.11
N ASN A 855 -4.87 14.66 34.01
CA ASN A 855 -4.34 15.39 35.17
C ASN A 855 -4.33 14.55 36.46
N ASP A 856 -4.71 13.27 36.42
CA ASP A 856 -4.69 12.35 37.56
C ASP A 856 -3.79 11.14 37.27
N PRO A 857 -2.62 11.04 37.94
CA PRO A 857 -1.67 9.93 37.75
C PRO A 857 -2.29 8.55 37.95
N THR A 858 -3.34 8.43 38.78
CA THR A 858 -4.01 7.16 39.06
C THR A 858 -4.93 6.70 37.92
N THR A 859 -5.27 7.61 37.00
CA THR A 859 -6.13 7.33 35.84
C THR A 859 -5.47 7.61 34.49
N ALA A 860 -4.19 7.99 34.48
CA ALA A 860 -3.42 8.26 33.27
C ALA A 860 -3.47 7.13 32.23
N GLY A 861 -3.55 5.87 32.68
CA GLY A 861 -3.70 4.71 31.79
C GLY A 861 -4.99 4.74 30.95
N VAL A 862 -6.06 5.38 31.44
CA VAL A 862 -7.31 5.57 30.69
C VAL A 862 -7.14 6.62 29.59
N ALA A 863 -6.39 7.70 29.85
CA ALA A 863 -6.06 8.68 28.82
C ALA A 863 -5.21 8.06 27.69
N THR A 864 -4.24 7.21 28.03
CA THR A 864 -3.47 6.44 27.04
C THR A 864 -4.35 5.47 26.26
N ARG A 865 -5.31 4.81 26.91
CA ARG A 865 -6.30 3.94 26.25
C ARG A 865 -7.13 4.71 25.21
N ARG A 866 -7.66 5.89 25.59
CA ARG A 866 -8.45 6.76 24.69
C ARG A 866 -7.68 7.21 23.46
N GLU A 867 -6.39 7.48 23.59
CA GLU A 867 -5.52 7.81 22.45
C GLU A 867 -5.39 6.62 21.49
N LYS A 868 -5.10 5.42 22.01
CA LYS A 868 -4.99 4.21 21.17
C LYS A 868 -6.29 3.88 20.44
N GLU A 869 -7.42 4.03 21.12
CA GLU A 869 -8.73 3.82 20.51
C GLU A 869 -9.03 4.85 19.42
N ALA A 870 -8.64 6.12 19.59
CA ALA A 870 -8.77 7.12 18.53
C ALA A 870 -7.94 6.75 17.30
N VAL A 871 -6.70 6.27 17.49
CA VAL A 871 -5.84 5.80 16.39
C VAL A 871 -6.45 4.59 15.68
N PHE A 872 -6.91 3.58 16.42
CA PHE A 872 -7.57 2.41 15.80
C PHE A 872 -8.82 2.80 15.02
N PHE A 873 -9.62 3.73 15.55
CA PHE A 873 -10.81 4.22 14.85
C PHE A 873 -10.44 4.98 13.56
N GLU A 874 -9.43 5.85 13.58
CA GLU A 874 -8.95 6.56 12.38
C GLU A 874 -8.39 5.65 11.30
N GLU A 875 -7.61 4.65 11.69
CA GLU A 875 -7.08 3.66 10.75
C GLU A 875 -8.20 2.86 10.10
N ALA A 876 -9.18 2.42 10.91
CA ALA A 876 -10.31 1.64 10.45
C ALA A 876 -11.32 2.44 9.62
N LEU A 877 -11.45 3.75 9.82
CA LEU A 877 -12.27 4.62 8.96
C LEU A 877 -11.74 4.73 7.53
N LYS A 878 -10.45 4.41 7.29
CA LYS A 878 -9.87 4.35 5.95
C LYS A 878 -10.25 3.05 5.21
N CYS A 879 -10.99 2.16 5.88
CA CYS A 879 -11.44 0.89 5.34
C CYS A 879 -12.96 0.92 5.12
N ASN A 880 -13.39 0.68 3.88
CA ASN A 880 -14.80 0.58 3.46
C ASN A 880 -15.30 -0.87 3.38
N CYS A 881 -14.46 -1.83 3.72
CA CYS A 881 -14.71 -3.27 3.73
C CYS A 881 -13.97 -3.88 4.93
N TRP A 882 -14.21 -5.15 5.26
CA TRP A 882 -13.42 -5.84 6.29
C TRP A 882 -13.34 -7.36 6.17
N LYS A 883 -13.97 -7.95 5.15
CA LYS A 883 -14.04 -9.39 4.97
C LYS A 883 -12.99 -9.91 4.00
#